data_AF-A0A5N6RFJ9-F1
#
_entry.id   AF-A0A5N6RFJ9-F1
#
_cell.length_a   1.000
_cell.length_b   1.000
_cell.length_c   1.000
_cell.angle_alpha   90.00
_cell.angle_beta   90.00
_cell.angle_gamma   90.00
#
_symmetry.space_group_name_H-M   'P 1'
#
loop_
_entity.id
_entity.type
_entity.pdbx_description
1 polymer ?
#
loop_
_entity_poly.entity_id
_entity_poly.type
_entity_poly.pdbx_seq_one_letter_code
_entity_poly.pdbx_strand_id
1 'polypeptide(L)'
;MASRFQAVALVASPSYPNAIAWSDENLIAVASGHLVTILNPALPFGPRGLITIPTGEPFPIGVVDRKDLLSDCLLPTCLSRDRRPCVRSISWSPLGMAPNSGCLLAVCTTEGRVKLYRPPFCDFGAEWIEVMDISDRLYDYLTSIDFRELNVSCPEYSDATEHRCAQDLSNVNSRKERKRRKCTEGAETICNQLPCSRKIKDSNASSGPEGQGLETVSETNSNQNLHHFDLVSKSNAKALIKISEKCTLPQITANQYASRGAMLWSLAVAWSPLLQLSSKLCSVPQTGSSFSLLALGSRSGIISLWKIFVPECYSVEHSGVPTTATIVGLLQAHNSWITSISWALRASDSSSPQVLLVSGSSDGSVRIWLGNSEELLNSSEVNSTPLILLKKVIVADSVPVSVLSLWMPAKSLHKMLLAVGKGSGSFEVWNCDISSNRFDIVGSYDAHDHVVTGLAWAFDGSCLYSCSQDNFMRSWVLHGSSLCEVPIPANTPHLRSSTDLPDAFISCIGVAVSPGNLAVAVVRNLDLELLNPMYQARAQKAVVEFYWICGQQLDLLSNTSPPFYVEEFPGFPEKELTSWESNILWSLKQYEHLDKPLVVWDIIAALLAFKQTASKFVEHIMLKWLSFAFMGSNVDFSAEKILLHASGSLSKINSRRLHLLNVFCRRIMLSELKADQINSKLQNLGGICGAEGEQLTTWMELLFRSERELRERLVGFSFSAFKNVISHSATTASRSGYWYPDGLAQMEQWVALNREHVRNELKVLASEVGLHERRECIAAEQCSYCSAPVPYESPEVGFCQGAECNSDIGQSHRLPRCAVSMQVCPTTTLWFCICCNRWAWRLAPEPLFSRSECHLDFKSSAKSSVVEVSSKPLCPFCGILLQRLQPDFLLSASPV
;
A
#
# COMPACT_ATOMS: atom_id res chain seq x y z
N MET A 1 -17.43 -13.12 -18.73
CA MET A 1 -16.50 -12.16 -18.08
C MET A 1 -16.48 -12.46 -16.60
N ALA A 2 -15.41 -12.12 -15.87
CA ALA A 2 -15.41 -12.21 -14.41
C ALA A 2 -16.35 -11.15 -13.82
N SER A 3 -17.07 -11.47 -12.75
CA SER A 3 -17.96 -10.52 -12.09
C SER A 3 -17.18 -9.68 -11.06
N ARG A 4 -17.39 -8.36 -11.08
CA ARG A 4 -16.85 -7.43 -10.07
C ARG A 4 -17.75 -7.49 -8.84
N PHE A 5 -17.18 -7.67 -7.65
CA PHE A 5 -17.99 -7.66 -6.41
C PHE A 5 -18.26 -6.24 -5.89
N GLN A 6 -17.42 -5.29 -6.27
CA GLN A 6 -17.45 -3.91 -5.82
C GLN A 6 -16.82 -3.01 -6.90
N ALA A 7 -17.34 -1.79 -7.04
CA ALA A 7 -16.81 -0.81 -7.98
C ALA A 7 -17.04 0.62 -7.46
N VAL A 8 -16.09 1.54 -7.75
CA VAL A 8 -16.09 2.91 -7.22
C VAL A 8 -15.72 3.90 -8.33
N ALA A 9 -16.65 4.78 -8.69
CA ALA A 9 -16.43 5.82 -9.70
C ALA A 9 -15.51 6.95 -9.22
N LEU A 10 -14.72 7.50 -10.15
CA LEU A 10 -13.74 8.57 -9.97
C LEU A 10 -14.07 9.78 -10.87
N VAL A 11 -13.91 10.98 -10.32
CA VAL A 11 -14.25 12.27 -10.98
C VAL A 11 -13.24 12.65 -12.09
N ALA A 12 -12.04 12.08 -12.04
CA ALA A 12 -10.96 12.31 -13.00
C ALA A 12 -10.42 10.98 -13.55
N SER A 13 -9.82 11.06 -14.74
CA SER A 13 -9.23 9.93 -15.48
C SER A 13 -7.72 9.81 -15.16
N PRO A 14 -7.19 8.63 -14.77
CA PRO A 14 -5.75 8.36 -14.81
C PRO A 14 -5.19 8.42 -16.24
N SER A 15 -3.88 8.73 -16.35
CA SER A 15 -3.21 8.98 -17.64
C SER A 15 -1.78 8.41 -17.75
N TYR A 16 -1.26 7.79 -16.69
CA TYR A 16 0.08 7.21 -16.63
C TYR A 16 0.03 5.77 -16.10
N PRO A 17 0.91 4.86 -16.55
CA PRO A 17 0.99 3.49 -16.03
C PRO A 17 1.09 3.44 -14.50
N ASN A 18 0.61 2.34 -13.93
CA ASN A 18 0.60 2.04 -12.51
C ASN A 18 -0.10 3.13 -11.65
N ALA A 19 -1.22 3.66 -12.15
CA ALA A 19 -1.97 4.74 -11.49
C ALA A 19 -2.70 4.34 -10.19
N ILE A 20 -2.50 3.12 -9.68
CA ILE A 20 -3.11 2.60 -8.45
C ILE A 20 -2.06 1.96 -7.56
N ALA A 21 -2.16 2.22 -6.25
CA ALA A 21 -1.36 1.54 -5.24
C ALA A 21 -2.23 1.16 -4.03
N TRP A 22 -2.09 -0.08 -3.55
CA TRP A 22 -2.72 -0.57 -2.32
C TRP A 22 -1.70 -0.50 -1.18
N SER A 23 -2.07 0.01 -0.01
CA SER A 23 -1.19 0.14 1.15
C SER A 23 -1.29 -1.05 2.11
N ASP A 24 -0.25 -1.20 2.94
CA ASP A 24 -0.23 -2.13 4.07
C ASP A 24 -1.41 -1.93 5.05
N GLU A 25 -1.94 -0.71 5.19
CA GLU A 25 -3.11 -0.38 6.01
C GLU A 25 -4.48 -0.61 5.33
N ASN A 26 -4.50 -1.22 4.14
CA ASN A 26 -5.70 -1.41 3.33
C ASN A 26 -6.42 -0.09 2.97
N LEU A 27 -5.64 0.88 2.50
CA LEU A 27 -6.14 2.00 1.70
C LEU A 27 -5.67 1.83 0.25
N ILE A 28 -6.41 2.39 -0.69
CA ILE A 28 -6.06 2.43 -2.10
C ILE A 28 -5.93 3.89 -2.53
N ALA A 29 -4.76 4.28 -3.05
CA ALA A 29 -4.55 5.56 -3.71
C ALA A 29 -4.69 5.37 -5.23
N VAL A 30 -5.39 6.30 -5.90
CA VAL A 30 -5.52 6.35 -7.35
C VAL A 30 -5.14 7.72 -7.88
N ALA A 31 -4.16 7.75 -8.78
CA ALA A 31 -3.64 8.93 -9.46
C ALA A 31 -4.54 9.32 -10.66
N SER A 32 -5.42 10.30 -10.48
CA SER A 32 -6.48 10.66 -11.44
C SER A 32 -6.36 12.13 -11.86
N GLY A 33 -5.70 12.41 -12.98
CA GLY A 33 -5.43 13.78 -13.43
C GLY A 33 -4.68 14.58 -12.36
N HIS A 34 -5.21 15.75 -11.98
CA HIS A 34 -4.64 16.64 -10.95
C HIS A 34 -5.07 16.29 -9.50
N LEU A 35 -5.62 15.10 -9.28
CA LEU A 35 -6.12 14.62 -7.98
C LEU A 35 -5.56 13.23 -7.67
N VAL A 36 -5.23 12.95 -6.41
CA VAL A 36 -5.19 11.57 -5.89
C VAL A 36 -6.46 11.31 -5.10
N THR A 37 -7.22 10.28 -5.48
CA THR A 37 -8.36 9.80 -4.68
C THR A 37 -7.89 8.65 -3.79
N ILE A 38 -8.21 8.70 -2.49
CA ILE A 38 -7.83 7.67 -1.51
C ILE A 38 -9.09 7.00 -0.97
N LEU A 39 -9.18 5.69 -1.15
CA LEU A 39 -10.36 4.86 -0.88
C LEU A 39 -10.07 3.82 0.21
N ASN A 40 -11.07 3.51 1.03
CA ASN A 40 -11.04 2.35 1.92
C ASN A 40 -11.91 1.22 1.30
N PRO A 41 -11.32 0.07 0.90
CA PRO A 41 -12.06 -1.06 0.33
C PRO A 41 -13.17 -1.63 1.24
N ALA A 42 -13.09 -1.41 2.55
CA ALA A 42 -14.14 -1.80 3.50
C ALA A 42 -15.36 -0.86 3.50
N LEU A 43 -15.23 0.34 2.93
CA LEU A 43 -16.24 1.40 2.90
C LEU A 43 -16.24 2.09 1.51
N PRO A 44 -16.60 1.39 0.42
CA PRO A 44 -16.55 1.93 -0.96
C PRO A 44 -17.33 3.23 -1.18
N PHE A 45 -18.38 3.44 -0.38
CA PHE A 45 -19.25 4.63 -0.40
C PHE A 45 -19.10 5.50 0.86
N GLY A 46 -18.05 5.25 1.66
CA GLY A 46 -17.69 6.06 2.82
C GLY A 46 -16.88 7.31 2.42
N PRO A 47 -16.18 7.94 3.39
CA PRO A 47 -15.37 9.12 3.11
C PRO A 47 -14.22 8.76 2.17
N ARG A 48 -13.83 9.72 1.33
CA ARG A 48 -12.68 9.58 0.44
C ARG A 48 -11.62 10.57 0.86
N GLY A 49 -10.39 10.11 1.03
CA GLY A 49 -9.24 11.01 1.12
C GLY A 49 -8.98 11.66 -0.23
N LEU A 50 -8.53 12.91 -0.23
CA LEU A 50 -8.18 13.65 -1.45
C LEU A 50 -6.80 14.27 -1.32
N ILE A 51 -6.03 14.27 -2.40
CA ILE A 51 -4.88 15.17 -2.57
C ILE A 51 -5.12 15.99 -3.83
N THR A 52 -5.28 17.30 -3.67
CA THR A 52 -5.36 18.25 -4.79
C THR A 52 -3.95 18.72 -5.14
N ILE A 53 -3.51 18.56 -6.39
CA ILE A 53 -2.16 18.99 -6.81
C ILE A 53 -2.18 20.49 -7.18
N PRO A 54 -1.43 21.36 -6.47
CA PRO A 54 -1.28 22.76 -6.87
C PRO A 54 -0.28 22.89 -8.03
N THR A 55 -0.43 23.94 -8.83
CA THR A 55 0.61 24.38 -9.79
C THR A 55 1.87 24.82 -9.03
N GLY A 56 3.01 24.18 -9.29
CA GLY A 56 4.28 24.56 -8.66
C GLY A 56 4.94 25.76 -9.35
N GLU A 57 5.72 26.53 -8.59
CA GLU A 57 6.70 27.44 -9.20
C GLU A 57 7.91 26.65 -9.73
N PRO A 58 8.48 27.04 -10.90
CA PRO A 58 9.62 26.37 -11.50
C PRO A 58 10.90 26.63 -10.70
N PHE A 59 11.76 25.61 -10.58
CA PHE A 59 13.03 25.71 -9.87
C PHE A 59 13.97 26.75 -10.52
N PRO A 60 14.59 27.66 -9.75
CA PRO A 60 15.43 28.75 -10.28
C PRO A 60 16.85 28.29 -10.67
N ILE A 61 16.96 27.31 -11.57
CA ILE A 61 18.20 26.65 -11.99
C ILE A 61 19.20 27.51 -12.79
N GLY A 62 18.77 28.67 -13.27
CA GLY A 62 19.55 29.62 -14.07
C GLY A 62 18.73 30.28 -15.20
N VAL A 63 19.34 31.18 -15.95
CA VAL A 63 18.70 31.90 -17.07
C VAL A 63 19.44 31.62 -18.38
N VAL A 64 18.70 31.26 -19.43
CA VAL A 64 19.22 31.05 -20.79
C VAL A 64 19.07 32.34 -21.61
N ASP A 65 20.05 32.64 -22.46
CA ASP A 65 19.98 33.79 -23.37
C ASP A 65 18.87 33.63 -24.41
N ARG A 66 18.18 34.71 -24.78
CA ARG A 66 16.96 34.68 -25.60
C ARG A 66 17.19 34.05 -26.98
N LYS A 67 18.42 34.13 -27.50
CA LYS A 67 18.83 33.53 -28.78
C LYS A 67 18.86 31.99 -28.74
N ASP A 68 19.12 31.41 -27.57
CA ASP A 68 19.35 29.97 -27.38
C ASP A 68 18.07 29.22 -26.94
N LEU A 69 16.96 29.94 -26.69
CA LEU A 69 15.66 29.37 -26.30
C LEU A 69 15.02 28.42 -27.33
N LEU A 70 15.47 28.46 -28.59
CA LEU A 70 14.99 27.58 -29.67
C LEU A 70 15.94 26.38 -29.89
N SER A 71 16.88 26.14 -28.98
CA SER A 71 17.76 24.95 -29.02
C SER A 71 16.94 23.67 -28.83
N ASP A 72 17.24 22.61 -29.59
CA ASP A 72 16.47 21.35 -29.56
C ASP A 72 16.34 20.73 -28.15
N CYS A 73 17.35 20.92 -27.30
CA CYS A 73 17.39 20.47 -25.90
C CYS A 73 16.42 21.21 -24.95
N LEU A 74 15.86 22.35 -25.37
CA LEU A 74 14.86 23.12 -24.63
C LEU A 74 13.44 23.01 -25.20
N LEU A 75 13.27 22.35 -26.36
CA LEU A 75 11.96 22.16 -26.95
C LEU A 75 11.09 21.28 -26.03
N PRO A 76 9.82 21.66 -25.77
CA PRO A 76 8.97 20.93 -24.85
C PRO A 76 8.59 19.56 -25.44
N THR A 77 9.13 18.50 -24.85
CA THR A 77 8.81 17.10 -25.20
C THR A 77 7.44 16.65 -24.66
N CYS A 78 6.46 17.56 -24.60
CA CYS A 78 5.13 17.30 -24.10
C CYS A 78 4.09 18.01 -24.98
N LEU A 79 3.13 17.25 -25.50
CA LEU A 79 2.02 17.73 -26.33
C LEU A 79 0.71 17.89 -25.53
N SER A 80 0.77 17.84 -24.19
CA SER A 80 -0.44 17.89 -23.36
C SER A 80 -1.15 19.25 -23.48
N ARG A 81 -2.49 19.21 -23.44
CA ARG A 81 -3.34 20.40 -23.39
C ARG A 81 -3.73 20.80 -21.96
N ASP A 82 -3.25 20.05 -20.97
CA ASP A 82 -3.60 20.22 -19.56
C ASP A 82 -2.95 21.49 -18.99
N ARG A 83 -3.79 22.36 -18.44
CA ARG A 83 -3.39 23.65 -17.83
C ARG A 83 -3.02 23.54 -16.34
N ARG A 84 -2.81 22.32 -15.85
CA ARG A 84 -2.48 21.99 -14.44
C ARG A 84 -1.53 20.79 -14.42
N PRO A 85 -0.67 20.66 -13.40
CA PRO A 85 0.05 19.42 -13.16
C PRO A 85 -0.91 18.27 -12.92
N CYS A 86 -0.58 17.11 -13.47
CA CYS A 86 -1.23 15.85 -13.18
C CYS A 86 -0.32 14.98 -12.31
N VAL A 87 -0.87 13.96 -11.67
CA VAL A 87 -0.10 12.94 -10.96
C VAL A 87 0.45 11.95 -11.97
N ARG A 88 1.75 11.67 -11.91
CA ARG A 88 2.46 10.72 -12.79
C ARG A 88 2.75 9.38 -12.12
N SER A 89 3.14 9.39 -10.85
CA SER A 89 3.56 8.19 -10.12
C SER A 89 3.23 8.35 -8.64
N ILE A 90 2.81 7.26 -8.00
CA ILE A 90 2.45 7.21 -6.57
C ILE A 90 3.08 5.97 -5.92
N SER A 91 3.47 6.08 -4.66
CA SER A 91 3.98 4.94 -3.89
C SER A 91 3.69 5.09 -2.39
N TRP A 92 3.16 4.03 -1.78
CA TRP A 92 2.95 3.94 -0.33
C TRP A 92 4.24 3.57 0.38
N SER A 93 4.49 4.19 1.54
CA SER A 93 5.51 3.71 2.47
C SER A 93 5.04 2.43 3.18
N PRO A 94 5.97 1.70 3.83
CA PRO A 94 5.62 0.71 4.84
C PRO A 94 4.72 1.30 5.94
N LEU A 95 3.98 0.43 6.62
CA LEU A 95 3.18 0.80 7.79
C LEU A 95 4.05 1.35 8.93
N GLY A 96 3.55 2.36 9.65
CA GLY A 96 4.24 2.96 10.81
C GLY A 96 5.09 4.18 10.48
N MET A 97 5.25 4.55 9.21
CA MET A 97 6.07 5.72 8.83
C MET A 97 5.39 7.08 9.13
N ALA A 98 4.06 7.11 9.27
CA ALA A 98 3.32 8.31 9.62
C ALA A 98 3.21 8.51 11.16
N PRO A 99 3.09 9.75 11.69
CA PRO A 99 2.97 10.00 13.14
C PRO A 99 1.74 9.37 13.82
N ASN A 100 0.71 8.98 13.05
CA ASN A 100 -0.45 8.21 13.51
C ASN A 100 -0.27 6.67 13.34
N SER A 101 0.94 6.23 12.97
CA SER A 101 1.31 4.85 12.60
C SER A 101 0.67 4.27 11.34
N GLY A 102 0.01 5.10 10.52
CA GLY A 102 -0.41 4.74 9.17
C GLY A 102 0.73 4.76 8.15
N CYS A 103 0.39 4.70 6.86
CA CYS A 103 1.34 4.89 5.76
C CYS A 103 1.50 6.38 5.39
N LEU A 104 2.66 6.72 4.83
CA LEU A 104 2.88 7.93 4.04
C LEU A 104 2.64 7.63 2.57
N LEU A 105 2.13 8.59 1.80
CA LEU A 105 2.04 8.50 0.34
C LEU A 105 3.05 9.46 -0.30
N ALA A 106 3.95 8.93 -1.13
CA ALA A 106 4.76 9.73 -2.04
C ALA A 106 3.98 9.96 -3.34
N VAL A 107 3.90 11.21 -3.79
CA VAL A 107 3.19 11.62 -5.01
C VAL A 107 4.13 12.42 -5.90
N CYS A 108 4.35 11.93 -7.12
CA CYS A 108 5.15 12.57 -8.16
C CYS A 108 4.23 13.22 -9.20
N THR A 109 4.46 14.50 -9.51
CA THR A 109 3.70 15.25 -10.52
C THR A 109 4.30 15.15 -11.92
N THR A 110 3.55 15.58 -12.93
CA THR A 110 4.06 15.72 -14.31
C THR A 110 5.18 16.76 -14.42
N GLU A 111 5.15 17.80 -13.58
CA GLU A 111 6.20 18.83 -13.41
C GLU A 111 7.49 18.27 -12.74
N GLY A 112 7.47 17.03 -12.26
CA GLY A 112 8.62 16.38 -11.63
C GLY A 112 8.84 16.73 -10.16
N ARG A 113 7.88 17.42 -9.51
CA ARG A 113 7.86 17.61 -8.05
C ARG A 113 7.40 16.33 -7.35
N VAL A 114 8.05 15.99 -6.24
CA VAL A 114 7.69 14.86 -5.38
C VAL A 114 7.40 15.35 -3.97
N LYS A 115 6.17 15.13 -3.51
CA LYS A 115 5.69 15.51 -2.18
C LYS A 115 5.24 14.29 -1.38
N LEU A 116 5.43 14.34 -0.07
CA LEU A 116 4.95 13.35 0.89
C LEU A 116 3.68 13.83 1.56
N TYR A 117 2.68 12.96 1.60
CA TYR A 117 1.38 13.20 2.23
C TYR A 117 1.06 12.14 3.28
N ARG A 118 0.18 12.48 4.21
CA ARG A 118 -0.31 11.59 5.27
C ARG A 118 -1.80 11.86 5.55
N PRO A 119 -2.50 10.98 6.31
CA PRO A 119 -3.87 11.22 6.72
C PRO A 119 -4.07 12.56 7.47
N PRO A 120 -5.24 13.20 7.34
CA PRO A 120 -5.60 14.40 8.10
C PRO A 120 -5.71 14.12 9.60
N PHE A 121 -5.44 15.15 10.41
CA PHE A 121 -5.54 15.08 11.88
C PHE A 121 -6.93 15.46 12.42
N CYS A 122 -7.67 16.29 11.70
CA CYS A 122 -9.00 16.76 12.10
C CYS A 122 -10.08 16.06 11.29
N ASP A 123 -11.17 15.68 11.95
CA ASP A 123 -12.20 14.80 11.38
C ASP A 123 -13.09 15.49 10.34
N PHE A 124 -12.94 16.82 10.18
CA PHE A 124 -13.67 17.67 9.25
C PHE A 124 -13.03 17.82 7.85
N GLY A 125 -11.85 17.23 7.64
CA GLY A 125 -11.07 17.39 6.40
C GLY A 125 -10.92 16.08 5.63
N ALA A 126 -11.36 16.06 4.37
CA ALA A 126 -11.04 14.98 3.42
C ALA A 126 -9.62 15.10 2.84
N GLU A 127 -9.04 16.31 2.84
CA GLU A 127 -7.75 16.57 2.22
C GLU A 127 -6.59 16.04 3.08
N TRP A 128 -5.73 15.24 2.44
CA TRP A 128 -4.51 14.71 3.03
C TRP A 128 -3.45 15.80 3.14
N ILE A 129 -2.73 15.81 4.26
CA ILE A 129 -1.87 16.93 4.62
C ILE A 129 -0.45 16.67 4.10
N GLU A 130 0.09 17.65 3.39
CA GLU A 130 1.48 17.66 2.95
C GLU A 130 2.43 17.68 4.17
N VAL A 131 3.44 16.81 4.13
CA VAL A 131 4.46 16.65 5.18
C VAL A 131 5.78 17.27 4.74
N MET A 132 6.13 17.13 3.45
CA MET A 132 7.41 17.53 2.89
C MET A 132 7.39 17.54 1.36
N ASP A 133 7.96 18.58 0.73
CA ASP A 133 8.44 18.50 -0.65
C ASP A 133 9.89 17.96 -0.64
N ILE A 134 10.12 16.85 -1.36
CA ILE A 134 11.43 16.20 -1.49
C ILE A 134 12.20 16.79 -2.69
N SER A 135 11.51 17.32 -3.69
CA SER A 135 12.13 17.99 -4.83
C SER A 135 12.74 19.35 -4.44
N ASP A 136 12.15 20.08 -3.51
CA ASP A 136 12.78 21.27 -2.91
C ASP A 136 14.09 20.90 -2.19
N ARG A 137 14.09 19.82 -1.39
CA ARG A 137 15.32 19.30 -0.76
C ARG A 137 16.34 18.80 -1.79
N LEU A 138 15.90 18.18 -2.88
CA LEU A 138 16.76 17.76 -3.98
C LEU A 138 17.36 18.97 -4.71
N TYR A 139 16.62 20.07 -4.84
CA TYR A 139 17.11 21.33 -5.40
C TYR A 139 18.17 21.98 -4.50
N ASP A 140 17.93 22.09 -3.20
CA ASP A 140 18.92 22.60 -2.24
C ASP A 140 20.21 21.79 -2.30
N TYR A 141 20.08 20.46 -2.29
CA TYR A 141 21.19 19.53 -2.41
C TYR A 141 21.95 19.66 -3.74
N LEU A 142 21.26 19.62 -4.90
CA LEU A 142 21.90 19.75 -6.21
C LEU A 142 22.59 21.10 -6.38
N THR A 143 22.01 22.16 -5.81
CA THR A 143 22.60 23.50 -5.78
C THR A 143 23.89 23.51 -4.94
N SER A 144 23.91 22.80 -3.81
CA SER A 144 25.11 22.68 -2.95
C SER A 144 26.30 21.98 -3.62
N ILE A 145 26.06 21.21 -4.69
CA ILE A 145 27.10 20.52 -5.49
C ILE A 145 27.28 21.11 -6.91
N ASP A 146 26.85 22.36 -7.15
CA ASP A 146 26.87 23.08 -8.44
C ASP A 146 26.12 22.39 -9.61
N PHE A 147 25.28 21.38 -9.34
CA PHE A 147 24.73 20.43 -10.32
C PHE A 147 25.80 19.68 -11.13
N ARG A 148 26.90 19.25 -10.49
CA ARG A 148 27.95 18.45 -11.14
C ARG A 148 27.45 17.04 -11.46
N GLU A 149 27.71 16.58 -12.68
CA GLU A 149 27.47 15.19 -13.09
C GLU A 149 28.48 14.25 -12.38
N LEU A 150 27.97 13.16 -11.81
CA LEU A 150 28.78 12.16 -11.12
C LEU A 150 29.51 11.26 -12.14
N ASN A 151 30.74 11.63 -12.47
CA ASN A 151 31.70 10.78 -13.18
C ASN A 151 32.23 9.64 -12.29
N VAL A 152 31.33 8.93 -11.61
CA VAL A 152 31.61 7.78 -10.74
C VAL A 152 31.22 6.51 -11.49
N SER A 153 32.21 5.79 -11.99
CA SER A 153 32.01 4.41 -12.43
C SER A 153 31.56 3.57 -11.24
N CYS A 154 30.30 3.13 -11.25
CA CYS A 154 29.77 2.25 -10.21
C CYS A 154 30.63 0.97 -10.13
N PRO A 155 30.98 0.47 -8.93
CA PRO A 155 31.65 -0.81 -8.80
C PRO A 155 30.73 -1.91 -9.34
N GLU A 156 31.24 -2.68 -10.31
CA GLU A 156 30.58 -3.90 -10.77
C GLU A 156 31.01 -5.07 -9.87
N TYR A 157 30.07 -5.96 -9.54
CA TYR A 157 30.34 -7.10 -8.67
C TYR A 157 31.29 -8.09 -9.35
N SER A 158 32.52 -8.22 -8.84
CA SER A 158 33.59 -9.01 -9.47
C SER A 158 33.49 -10.50 -9.14
N ASP A 159 33.08 -11.32 -10.11
CA ASP A 159 33.03 -12.78 -9.97
C ASP A 159 34.43 -13.41 -9.93
N ALA A 160 34.77 -14.03 -8.80
CA ALA A 160 36.09 -14.62 -8.55
C ALA A 160 36.25 -16.06 -9.08
N THR A 161 35.74 -16.39 -10.28
CA THR A 161 36.05 -17.66 -11.00
C THR A 161 35.83 -17.58 -12.52
N GLU A 162 36.62 -16.80 -13.26
CA GLU A 162 36.79 -17.04 -14.71
C GLU A 162 37.71 -18.25 -14.96
N HIS A 163 37.13 -19.45 -15.02
CA HIS A 163 37.90 -20.62 -15.47
C HIS A 163 38.02 -20.64 -17.00
N ARG A 164 39.21 -20.24 -17.47
CA ARG A 164 39.61 -20.24 -18.89
C ARG A 164 39.23 -21.55 -19.60
N CYS A 165 38.66 -21.43 -20.79
CA CYS A 165 38.78 -22.46 -21.82
C CYS A 165 39.01 -21.78 -23.19
N ALA A 166 40.19 -21.97 -23.74
CA ALA A 166 40.62 -21.46 -25.04
C ALA A 166 41.60 -22.48 -25.65
N GLN A 167 41.66 -22.53 -26.98
CA GLN A 167 42.31 -23.57 -27.78
C GLN A 167 41.58 -24.94 -27.75
N ASP A 168 41.46 -25.68 -28.84
CA ASP A 168 41.67 -25.32 -30.27
C ASP A 168 40.96 -26.35 -31.16
N LEU A 169 40.56 -25.94 -32.38
CA LEU A 169 40.73 -26.73 -33.61
C LEU A 169 40.21 -25.98 -34.84
N SER A 170 41.13 -25.49 -35.66
CA SER A 170 40.88 -24.99 -37.02
C SER A 170 40.72 -26.12 -38.03
N ASN A 171 40.02 -25.87 -39.16
CA ASN A 171 39.95 -26.59 -40.47
C ASN A 171 38.48 -26.83 -40.92
N VAL A 172 38.08 -26.70 -42.21
CA VAL A 172 38.82 -26.26 -43.41
C VAL A 172 37.88 -25.75 -44.54
N ASN A 173 38.44 -24.99 -45.49
CA ASN A 173 37.93 -24.65 -46.83
C ASN A 173 36.68 -23.75 -47.02
N SER A 174 36.90 -22.69 -47.79
CA SER A 174 35.89 -21.94 -48.53
C SER A 174 35.48 -22.63 -49.83
N ARG A 175 34.28 -22.32 -50.38
CA ARG A 175 34.09 -21.91 -51.79
C ARG A 175 32.65 -21.58 -52.23
N LYS A 176 32.58 -20.54 -53.08
CA LYS A 176 31.61 -20.27 -54.18
C LYS A 176 30.20 -19.78 -53.86
N GLU A 177 29.90 -18.59 -54.39
CA GLU A 177 28.57 -18.21 -54.86
C GLU A 177 28.01 -19.19 -55.90
N ARG A 178 26.67 -19.25 -56.06
CA ARG A 178 26.05 -19.35 -57.40
C ARG A 178 24.60 -18.86 -57.42
N LYS A 179 24.22 -18.22 -58.53
CA LYS A 179 22.89 -17.62 -58.77
C LYS A 179 21.91 -18.60 -59.47
N ARG A 180 20.62 -18.47 -59.13
CA ARG A 180 19.39 -18.60 -59.95
C ARG A 180 19.29 -19.67 -61.06
N ARG A 181 18.14 -20.37 -61.04
CA ARG A 181 17.18 -20.67 -62.15
C ARG A 181 15.83 -20.98 -61.47
N LYS A 182 14.63 -20.47 -61.84
CA LYS A 182 13.98 -20.11 -63.12
C LYS A 182 13.84 -21.35 -64.03
N CYS A 183 12.65 -21.78 -64.44
CA CYS A 183 11.67 -21.12 -65.33
C CYS A 183 10.32 -21.90 -65.36
N THR A 184 9.20 -21.51 -66.02
CA THR A 184 8.61 -20.23 -66.55
C THR A 184 7.09 -20.48 -66.83
N GLU A 185 6.22 -19.59 -67.37
CA GLU A 185 6.32 -18.24 -68.01
C GLU A 185 5.36 -17.25 -67.31
N GLY A 186 4.49 -16.38 -67.86
CA GLY A 186 4.02 -15.94 -69.21
C GLY A 186 2.64 -15.25 -69.02
N ALA A 187 2.01 -14.48 -69.92
CA ALA A 187 2.33 -13.84 -71.21
C ALA A 187 1.12 -12.88 -71.52
N GLU A 188 1.10 -11.81 -72.35
CA GLU A 188 2.06 -10.91 -73.05
C GLU A 188 1.20 -9.78 -73.72
N THR A 189 1.65 -8.57 -74.13
CA THR A 189 2.87 -7.77 -73.90
C THR A 189 2.65 -6.30 -74.36
N ILE A 190 3.13 -5.31 -73.57
CA ILE A 190 3.62 -3.94 -73.91
C ILE A 190 2.89 -3.04 -74.96
N CYS A 191 2.53 -1.79 -74.57
CA CYS A 191 3.07 -0.57 -75.21
C CYS A 191 2.91 0.74 -74.39
N ASN A 192 3.73 1.76 -74.72
CA ASN A 192 3.76 3.08 -74.09
C ASN A 192 3.16 4.17 -75.01
N GLN A 193 2.63 5.27 -74.45
CA GLN A 193 3.14 6.66 -74.65
C GLN A 193 2.23 7.76 -74.05
N LEU A 194 2.86 8.87 -73.65
CA LEU A 194 2.28 10.18 -73.31
C LEU A 194 2.11 11.03 -74.60
N PRO A 195 1.17 12.00 -74.69
CA PRO A 195 1.41 13.34 -74.13
C PRO A 195 0.16 14.12 -73.65
N CYS A 196 0.35 15.38 -73.25
CA CYS A 196 -0.63 16.20 -72.51
C CYS A 196 -1.61 17.05 -73.35
N SER A 197 -2.78 17.29 -72.74
CA SER A 197 -3.57 18.54 -72.71
C SER A 197 -4.35 19.02 -73.96
N ARG A 198 -5.63 19.39 -73.72
CA ARG A 198 -6.25 20.67 -74.14
C ARG A 198 -7.56 20.94 -73.37
N LYS A 199 -8.33 21.97 -73.75
CA LYS A 199 -9.17 22.81 -72.86
C LYS A 199 -10.56 23.14 -73.48
N ILE A 200 -11.53 23.48 -72.62
CA ILE A 200 -12.73 24.36 -72.87
C ILE A 200 -13.87 23.77 -73.75
N LYS A 201 -15.12 23.71 -73.23
CA LYS A 201 -16.20 24.72 -73.46
C LYS A 201 -17.48 24.47 -72.65
N ASP A 202 -18.31 25.50 -72.49
CA ASP A 202 -19.44 25.63 -71.54
C ASP A 202 -20.83 25.70 -72.22
N SER A 203 -21.91 25.53 -71.43
CA SER A 203 -23.28 26.01 -71.76
C SER A 203 -24.20 26.16 -70.53
N ASN A 204 -25.11 27.14 -70.57
CA ASN A 204 -26.07 27.56 -69.52
C ASN A 204 -27.34 26.65 -69.46
N ALA A 205 -28.43 26.84 -68.68
CA ALA A 205 -29.03 28.06 -68.08
C ALA A 205 -29.98 27.80 -66.87
N SER A 206 -30.90 28.74 -66.57
CA SER A 206 -31.50 29.04 -65.25
C SER A 206 -33.03 29.28 -65.24
N SER A 207 -33.73 29.09 -64.09
CA SER A 207 -34.92 29.90 -63.67
C SER A 207 -35.43 29.58 -62.25
N GLY A 208 -36.12 30.55 -61.59
CA GLY A 208 -36.92 30.40 -60.35
C GLY A 208 -38.43 30.12 -60.62
N PRO A 209 -39.38 30.29 -59.66
CA PRO A 209 -39.64 31.58 -58.98
C PRO A 209 -40.05 31.48 -57.46
N GLU A 210 -41.00 32.31 -56.99
CA GLU A 210 -41.06 32.93 -55.64
C GLU A 210 -42.23 32.49 -54.70
N GLY A 211 -42.23 32.99 -53.45
CA GLY A 211 -43.34 32.97 -52.48
C GLY A 211 -43.18 34.00 -51.35
N GLN A 212 -44.27 34.57 -50.82
CA GLN A 212 -44.34 35.72 -49.87
C GLN A 212 -44.77 35.27 -48.46
N GLY A 213 -44.63 35.99 -47.33
CA GLY A 213 -44.01 37.31 -47.00
C GLY A 213 -44.47 37.83 -45.59
N LEU A 214 -43.82 38.87 -45.03
CA LEU A 214 -44.21 39.74 -43.86
C LEU A 214 -44.56 39.08 -42.49
N GLU A 215 -44.37 39.66 -41.28
CA GLU A 215 -44.04 41.03 -40.80
C GLU A 215 -42.90 41.06 -39.74
N THR A 216 -42.55 42.28 -39.27
CA THR A 216 -41.51 42.66 -38.29
C THR A 216 -41.90 42.41 -36.81
N VAL A 217 -40.97 42.41 -35.84
CA VAL A 217 -40.47 43.59 -35.07
C VAL A 217 -39.00 43.38 -34.57
N SER A 218 -38.33 44.49 -34.24
CA SER A 218 -36.92 44.67 -33.84
C SER A 218 -36.50 43.94 -32.53
N GLU A 219 -35.21 43.66 -32.28
CA GLU A 219 -34.23 44.67 -31.82
C GLU A 219 -32.78 44.55 -32.32
N THR A 220 -32.08 45.67 -32.16
CA THR A 220 -30.80 46.13 -32.70
C THR A 220 -29.53 45.31 -32.42
N ASN A 221 -28.66 45.25 -33.44
CA ASN A 221 -27.20 45.53 -33.45
C ASN A 221 -26.27 44.99 -32.33
N SER A 222 -25.05 44.51 -32.60
CA SER A 222 -24.23 44.66 -33.82
C SER A 222 -23.38 43.42 -34.14
N ASN A 223 -23.38 43.02 -35.42
CA ASN A 223 -22.35 42.18 -36.02
C ASN A 223 -20.97 42.90 -35.97
N GLN A 224 -19.81 42.23 -35.96
CA GLN A 224 -19.26 41.39 -37.05
C GLN A 224 -19.21 42.17 -38.40
N ASN A 225 -18.17 42.12 -39.23
CA ASN A 225 -17.24 41.02 -39.45
C ASN A 225 -15.92 41.46 -40.14
N LEU A 226 -14.98 40.50 -40.21
CA LEU A 226 -14.02 40.20 -41.29
C LEU A 226 -13.59 41.31 -42.28
N HIS A 227 -12.28 41.37 -42.53
CA HIS A 227 -11.78 41.28 -43.91
C HIS A 227 -10.43 40.55 -43.99
N HIS A 228 -9.98 40.26 -45.22
CA HIS A 228 -9.00 39.23 -45.52
C HIS A 228 -7.54 39.70 -45.41
N PHE A 229 -6.61 38.73 -45.43
CA PHE A 229 -5.16 38.98 -45.55
C PHE A 229 -4.82 39.83 -46.78
N ASP A 230 -3.85 40.74 -46.62
CA ASP A 230 -2.88 41.01 -47.69
C ASP A 230 -1.49 41.34 -47.12
N LEU A 231 -0.44 41.20 -47.94
CA LEU A 231 0.97 41.30 -47.53
C LEU A 231 1.57 42.65 -47.94
N VAL A 232 2.46 43.24 -47.12
CA VAL A 232 3.73 43.96 -47.48
C VAL A 232 4.17 45.03 -46.46
N SER A 233 5.18 44.64 -45.65
CA SER A 233 6.31 45.47 -45.19
C SER A 233 6.18 46.59 -44.13
N LYS A 234 7.32 46.79 -43.43
CA LYS A 234 7.82 48.02 -42.78
C LYS A 234 7.06 48.59 -41.57
N SER A 235 7.43 48.04 -40.42
CA SER A 235 8.03 48.78 -39.29
C SER A 235 7.31 50.01 -38.72
N ASN A 236 6.92 49.90 -37.45
CA ASN A 236 7.22 50.95 -36.47
C ASN A 236 7.54 50.33 -35.11
N ALA A 237 8.63 50.78 -34.47
CA ALA A 237 9.07 50.27 -33.18
C ALA A 237 8.68 51.24 -32.05
N LYS A 238 7.92 50.74 -31.07
CA LYS A 238 7.71 51.28 -29.71
C LYS A 238 6.87 50.25 -28.93
N ALA A 239 7.20 49.86 -27.70
CA ALA A 239 8.42 50.11 -26.94
C ALA A 239 8.77 48.85 -26.10
N LEU A 240 10.04 48.68 -25.75
CA LEU A 240 10.42 47.67 -24.76
C LEU A 240 9.80 48.06 -23.41
N ILE A 241 8.98 47.18 -22.83
CA ILE A 241 8.82 47.14 -21.38
C ILE A 241 10.16 46.68 -20.83
N LYS A 242 10.94 47.63 -20.33
CA LYS A 242 12.29 47.42 -19.81
C LYS A 242 12.18 46.78 -18.42
N ILE A 243 11.95 45.47 -18.37
CA ILE A 243 12.06 44.67 -17.14
C ILE A 243 13.50 44.81 -16.66
N SER A 244 13.68 45.68 -15.66
CA SER A 244 14.97 46.07 -15.10
C SER A 244 15.12 45.51 -13.68
N GLU A 245 14.62 44.31 -13.46
CA GLU A 245 14.97 43.52 -12.30
C GLU A 245 16.36 42.93 -12.54
N LYS A 246 17.27 43.14 -11.59
CA LYS A 246 18.57 42.46 -11.60
C LYS A 246 18.31 40.99 -11.27
N CYS A 247 18.15 40.16 -12.31
CA CYS A 247 18.03 38.73 -12.11
C CYS A 247 19.30 38.22 -11.41
N THR A 248 19.14 37.69 -10.20
CA THR A 248 20.23 37.21 -9.34
C THR A 248 20.70 35.80 -9.73
N LEU A 249 20.03 35.17 -10.69
CA LEU A 249 20.31 33.81 -11.16
C LEU A 249 21.48 33.79 -12.16
N PRO A 250 22.29 32.72 -12.18
CA PRO A 250 23.40 32.61 -13.11
C PRO A 250 22.90 32.48 -14.56
N GLN A 251 23.54 33.19 -15.48
CA GLN A 251 23.34 32.98 -16.91
C GLN A 251 24.04 31.68 -17.33
N ILE A 252 23.31 30.75 -17.94
CA ILE A 252 23.77 29.42 -18.32
C ILE A 252 23.41 29.07 -19.76
N THR A 253 24.09 28.08 -20.33
CA THR A 253 23.78 27.57 -21.68
C THR A 253 22.49 26.76 -21.69
N ALA A 254 21.86 26.65 -22.87
CA ALA A 254 20.67 25.81 -23.08
C ALA A 254 20.89 24.35 -22.63
N ASN A 255 22.05 23.76 -22.93
CA ASN A 255 22.41 22.41 -22.51
C ASN A 255 22.52 22.27 -20.98
N GLN A 256 23.12 23.25 -20.28
CA GLN A 256 23.19 23.25 -18.81
C GLN A 256 21.82 23.43 -18.17
N TYR A 257 20.93 24.24 -18.75
CA TYR A 257 19.55 24.36 -18.28
C TYR A 257 18.80 23.04 -18.47
N ALA A 258 18.95 22.40 -19.63
CA ALA A 258 18.35 21.11 -19.93
C ALA A 258 18.84 19.98 -19.00
N SER A 259 20.15 19.88 -18.73
CA SER A 259 20.68 18.84 -17.83
C SER A 259 20.28 19.07 -16.36
N ARG A 260 20.39 20.31 -15.85
CA ARG A 260 19.91 20.69 -14.51
C ARG A 260 18.42 20.40 -14.32
N GLY A 261 17.61 20.76 -15.32
CA GLY A 261 16.19 20.42 -15.36
C GLY A 261 15.96 18.91 -15.34
N ALA A 262 16.70 18.13 -16.14
CA ALA A 262 16.56 16.68 -16.21
C ALA A 262 16.96 15.94 -14.93
N MET A 263 17.91 16.48 -14.14
CA MET A 263 18.26 15.94 -12.81
C MET A 263 17.14 16.12 -11.79
N LEU A 264 16.47 17.28 -11.79
CA LEU A 264 15.37 17.59 -10.88
C LEU A 264 14.05 16.91 -11.28
N TRP A 265 13.82 16.73 -12.58
CA TRP A 265 12.55 16.24 -13.11
C TRP A 265 12.33 14.77 -12.79
N SER A 266 11.68 14.51 -11.65
CA SER A 266 11.30 13.16 -11.24
C SER A 266 10.19 12.58 -12.11
N LEU A 267 10.21 11.26 -12.29
CA LEU A 267 9.33 10.53 -13.19
C LEU A 267 8.65 9.35 -12.49
N ALA A 268 9.41 8.57 -11.73
CA ALA A 268 8.95 7.40 -10.99
C ALA A 268 9.39 7.48 -9.53
N VAL A 269 8.52 7.04 -8.61
CA VAL A 269 8.81 7.01 -7.17
C VAL A 269 8.51 5.63 -6.58
N ALA A 270 9.37 5.14 -5.71
CA ALA A 270 9.16 3.87 -5.02
C ALA A 270 9.78 3.86 -3.63
N TRP A 271 9.02 3.42 -2.63
CA TRP A 271 9.50 3.13 -1.27
C TRP A 271 10.08 1.72 -1.16
N SER A 272 11.12 1.56 -0.35
CA SER A 272 11.60 0.26 0.09
C SER A 272 10.71 -0.29 1.21
N PRO A 273 10.71 -1.62 1.42
CA PRO A 273 10.29 -2.21 2.70
C PRO A 273 11.03 -1.58 3.89
N LEU A 274 10.47 -1.76 5.09
CA LEU A 274 11.06 -1.26 6.33
C LEU A 274 12.37 -1.98 6.63
N LEU A 275 13.42 -1.21 6.91
CA LEU A 275 14.75 -1.68 7.29
C LEU A 275 14.94 -1.44 8.79
N GLN A 276 15.33 -2.48 9.51
CA GLN A 276 15.59 -2.44 10.95
C GLN A 276 16.97 -3.05 11.20
N LEU A 277 17.86 -2.32 11.87
CA LEU A 277 19.15 -2.89 12.29
C LEU A 277 18.97 -3.82 13.49
N SER A 278 19.72 -4.93 13.50
CA SER A 278 19.70 -5.84 14.64
C SER A 278 20.44 -5.24 15.84
N SER A 279 19.78 -5.16 16.99
CA SER A 279 20.29 -4.49 18.20
C SER A 279 21.48 -5.21 18.88
N LYS A 280 21.98 -6.31 18.31
CA LYS A 280 23.04 -7.15 18.91
C LYS A 280 24.43 -6.50 18.95
N LEU A 281 24.67 -5.44 18.19
CA LEU A 281 25.98 -4.78 18.04
C LEU A 281 26.11 -3.44 18.78
N CYS A 282 25.02 -2.88 19.32
CA CYS A 282 25.05 -1.61 20.06
C CYS A 282 24.64 -1.80 21.52
N SER A 283 25.51 -1.39 22.45
CA SER A 283 25.26 -1.40 23.91
C SER A 283 24.34 -0.28 24.39
N VAL A 284 23.89 0.60 23.48
CA VAL A 284 22.97 1.71 23.73
C VAL A 284 21.85 1.66 22.69
N PRO A 285 20.56 1.74 23.08
CA PRO A 285 19.46 1.89 22.13
C PRO A 285 19.57 3.25 21.43
N GLN A 286 19.90 3.24 20.14
CA GLN A 286 19.86 4.46 19.31
C GLN A 286 18.43 4.73 18.86
N THR A 287 17.96 5.96 19.10
CA THR A 287 16.76 6.49 18.45
C THR A 287 16.95 6.50 16.93
N GLY A 288 15.93 6.06 16.17
CA GLY A 288 16.02 5.95 14.71
C GLY A 288 16.58 4.63 14.15
N SER A 289 16.55 3.53 14.92
CA SER A 289 17.05 2.20 14.50
C SER A 289 16.28 1.52 13.35
N SER A 290 15.14 2.08 12.94
CA SER A 290 14.32 1.63 11.81
C SER A 290 14.02 2.76 10.84
N PHE A 291 14.19 2.50 9.54
CA PHE A 291 14.01 3.48 8.46
C PHE A 291 13.51 2.81 7.16
N SER A 292 13.01 3.62 6.23
CA SER A 292 12.68 3.20 4.86
C SER A 292 13.36 4.15 3.87
N LEU A 293 13.64 3.64 2.67
CA LEU A 293 14.27 4.38 1.58
C LEU A 293 13.23 4.78 0.54
N LEU A 294 13.26 6.03 0.10
CA LEU A 294 12.49 6.52 -1.03
C LEU A 294 13.44 6.75 -2.21
N ALA A 295 13.21 6.05 -3.32
CA ALA A 295 13.90 6.25 -4.59
C ALA A 295 13.08 7.17 -5.49
N LEU A 296 13.71 8.24 -6.01
CA LEU A 296 13.14 9.10 -7.05
C LEU A 296 13.94 8.91 -8.35
N GLY A 297 13.31 8.40 -9.40
CA GLY A 297 13.92 8.26 -10.72
C GLY A 297 13.73 9.51 -11.56
N SER A 298 14.83 10.09 -12.04
CA SER A 298 14.84 11.33 -12.83
C SER A 298 14.88 11.12 -14.34
N ARG A 299 14.64 12.21 -15.07
CA ARG A 299 14.78 12.28 -16.54
C ARG A 299 16.25 12.17 -17.00
N SER A 300 17.25 12.47 -16.15
CA SER A 300 18.67 12.31 -16.48
C SER A 300 19.20 10.87 -16.30
N GLY A 301 18.34 9.91 -15.93
CA GLY A 301 18.76 8.54 -15.63
C GLY A 301 19.41 8.37 -14.25
N ILE A 302 19.38 9.42 -13.41
CA ILE A 302 19.82 9.38 -12.01
C ILE A 302 18.67 8.96 -11.10
N ILE A 303 18.93 8.07 -10.14
CA ILE A 303 18.06 7.82 -8.98
C ILE A 303 18.60 8.60 -7.79
N SER A 304 17.78 9.45 -7.17
CA SER A 304 18.10 10.01 -5.84
C SER A 304 17.50 9.12 -4.74
N LEU A 305 18.29 8.86 -3.70
CA LEU A 305 17.92 7.99 -2.58
C LEU A 305 17.75 8.81 -1.30
N TRP A 306 16.62 8.64 -0.63
CA TRP A 306 16.26 9.38 0.58
C TRP A 306 15.94 8.43 1.73
N LYS A 307 16.66 8.55 2.84
CA LYS A 307 16.48 7.82 4.09
C LYS A 307 15.52 8.59 5.00
N ILE A 308 14.40 7.95 5.34
CA ILE A 308 13.33 8.50 6.15
C ILE A 308 13.09 7.56 7.33
N PHE A 309 13.04 8.10 8.54
CA PHE A 309 13.00 7.31 9.77
C PHE A 309 11.56 7.05 10.26
N VAL A 310 11.37 5.95 10.98
CA VAL A 310 10.14 5.70 11.75
C VAL A 310 10.03 6.73 12.88
N PRO A 311 8.84 7.33 13.15
CA PRO A 311 8.66 8.26 14.26
C PRO A 311 9.04 7.64 15.61
N GLU A 312 9.77 8.38 16.45
CA GLU A 312 10.15 7.94 17.81
C GLU A 312 8.91 7.72 18.71
N CYS A 313 7.84 8.47 18.48
CA CYS A 313 6.57 8.33 19.19
C CYS A 313 5.37 8.53 18.25
N TYR A 314 4.25 7.88 18.56
CA TYR A 314 3.00 8.00 17.82
C TYR A 314 1.97 8.84 18.60
N SER A 315 1.18 9.67 17.90
CA SER A 315 0.14 10.51 18.51
C SER A 315 -1.11 10.65 17.64
N VAL A 316 -2.27 10.76 18.27
CA VAL A 316 -3.57 11.06 17.63
C VAL A 316 -3.82 12.57 17.53
N GLU A 317 -3.12 13.37 18.35
CA GLU A 317 -3.38 14.81 18.54
C GLU A 317 -2.18 15.71 18.18
N HIS A 318 -0.94 15.23 18.33
CA HIS A 318 0.24 16.06 18.15
C HIS A 318 0.77 16.02 16.73
N SER A 319 0.48 17.08 15.97
CA SER A 319 0.92 17.29 14.59
C SER A 319 2.40 17.61 14.41
N GLY A 320 3.07 18.04 15.47
CA GLY A 320 4.39 18.67 15.44
C GLY A 320 5.60 17.73 15.43
N VAL A 321 5.44 16.42 15.26
CA VAL A 321 6.57 15.49 15.07
C VAL A 321 7.02 15.58 13.60
N PRO A 322 8.19 16.17 13.28
CA PRO A 322 8.61 16.31 11.91
C PRO A 322 9.11 14.97 11.38
N THR A 323 8.55 14.50 10.27
CA THR A 323 9.19 13.43 9.48
C THR A 323 10.55 13.94 9.01
N THR A 324 11.62 13.24 9.37
CA THR A 324 12.99 13.59 8.94
C THR A 324 13.34 12.82 7.66
N ALA A 325 13.81 13.53 6.64
CA ALA A 325 14.34 12.95 5.41
C ALA A 325 15.79 13.41 5.23
N THR A 326 16.67 12.46 4.94
CA THR A 326 18.10 12.67 4.68
C THR A 326 18.46 12.09 3.33
N ILE A 327 19.20 12.81 2.49
CA ILE A 327 19.68 12.24 1.22
C ILE A 327 20.80 11.25 1.53
N VAL A 328 20.73 10.07 0.90
CA VAL A 328 21.74 9.00 0.97
C VAL A 328 22.78 9.17 -0.14
N GLY A 329 22.33 9.59 -1.32
CA GLY A 329 23.20 9.85 -2.47
C GLY A 329 22.43 9.88 -3.79
N LEU A 330 23.18 10.05 -4.89
CA LEU A 330 22.69 9.97 -6.26
C LEU A 330 23.35 8.80 -6.99
N LEU A 331 22.56 7.96 -7.65
CA LEU A 331 23.01 6.80 -8.42
C LEU A 331 22.75 7.05 -9.91
N GLN A 332 23.78 7.08 -10.76
CA GLN A 332 23.61 7.11 -12.22
C GLN A 332 23.14 5.73 -12.72
N ALA A 333 21.84 5.48 -12.63
CA ALA A 333 21.27 4.17 -12.92
C ALA A 333 21.28 3.87 -14.42
N HIS A 334 20.91 4.84 -15.26
CA HIS A 334 20.71 4.69 -16.70
C HIS A 334 21.23 5.91 -17.48
N ASN A 335 21.29 5.82 -18.81
CA ASN A 335 21.65 6.94 -19.70
C ASN A 335 20.41 7.59 -20.35
N SER A 336 19.21 7.13 -19.95
CA SER A 336 17.90 7.52 -20.48
C SER A 336 16.91 7.64 -19.32
N TRP A 337 15.66 8.02 -19.58
CA TRP A 337 14.71 8.38 -18.54
C TRP A 337 14.30 7.16 -17.71
N ILE A 338 14.34 7.25 -16.38
CA ILE A 338 13.83 6.19 -15.51
C ILE A 338 12.30 6.22 -15.55
N THR A 339 11.67 5.17 -16.08
CA THR A 339 10.22 5.07 -16.23
C THR A 339 9.55 4.37 -15.05
N SER A 340 10.29 3.49 -14.38
CA SER A 340 9.75 2.57 -13.38
C SER A 340 10.82 2.15 -12.38
N ILE A 341 10.41 1.97 -11.11
CA ILE A 341 11.26 1.52 -10.02
C ILE A 341 10.46 0.50 -9.19
N SER A 342 11.13 -0.56 -8.73
CA SER A 342 10.57 -1.53 -7.78
C SER A 342 11.62 -1.91 -6.74
N TRP A 343 11.19 -2.25 -5.52
CA TRP A 343 12.06 -2.65 -4.41
C TRP A 343 11.67 -4.01 -3.86
N ALA A 344 12.64 -4.76 -3.31
CA ALA A 344 12.37 -5.89 -2.45
C ALA A 344 13.36 -5.96 -1.28
N LEU A 345 12.92 -6.55 -0.17
CA LEU A 345 13.76 -6.88 0.97
C LEU A 345 14.39 -8.25 0.76
N ARG A 346 15.71 -8.32 0.86
CA ARG A 346 16.47 -9.56 0.97
C ARG A 346 16.85 -9.74 2.43
N ALA A 347 15.99 -10.43 3.17
CA ALA A 347 16.35 -10.94 4.49
C ALA A 347 17.60 -11.83 4.39
N SER A 348 18.38 -11.90 5.46
CA SER A 348 19.60 -12.71 5.54
C SER A 348 19.69 -13.33 6.92
N ASP A 349 20.27 -14.54 7.03
CA ASP A 349 20.59 -15.14 8.33
C ASP A 349 21.71 -14.38 9.08
N SER A 350 22.46 -13.53 8.36
CA SER A 350 23.39 -12.53 8.90
C SER A 350 22.69 -11.31 9.49
N SER A 351 23.37 -10.59 10.39
CA SER A 351 22.85 -9.50 11.24
C SER A 351 22.43 -8.20 10.53
N SER A 352 22.60 -8.10 9.21
CA SER A 352 22.39 -6.90 8.40
C SER A 352 21.53 -7.23 7.15
N PRO A 353 20.24 -6.83 7.10
CA PRO A 353 19.40 -7.12 5.94
C PRO A 353 19.89 -6.40 4.69
N GLN A 354 19.59 -6.95 3.51
CA GLN A 354 19.94 -6.36 2.22
C GLN A 354 18.69 -5.87 1.47
N VAL A 355 18.86 -4.88 0.60
CA VAL A 355 17.80 -4.37 -0.29
C VAL A 355 18.14 -4.60 -1.75
N LEU A 356 17.12 -4.89 -2.53
CA LEU A 356 17.19 -4.99 -3.99
C LEU A 356 16.39 -3.83 -4.59
N LEU A 357 17.05 -3.03 -5.42
CA LEU A 357 16.45 -1.98 -6.22
C LEU A 357 16.43 -2.44 -7.67
N VAL A 358 15.29 -2.37 -8.34
CA VAL A 358 15.16 -2.64 -9.78
C VAL A 358 14.68 -1.38 -10.47
N SER A 359 15.37 -1.00 -11.55
CA SER A 359 15.15 0.25 -12.28
C SER A 359 14.97 -0.01 -13.78
N GLY A 360 13.85 0.43 -14.34
CA GLY A 360 13.48 0.33 -15.76
C GLY A 360 13.56 1.68 -16.47
N SER A 361 13.90 1.65 -17.75
CA SER A 361 14.30 2.83 -18.52
C SER A 361 13.52 2.98 -19.84
N SER A 362 13.47 4.20 -20.37
CA SER A 362 12.92 4.50 -21.70
C SER A 362 13.78 3.99 -22.86
N ASP A 363 15.02 3.56 -22.62
CA ASP A 363 15.85 2.79 -23.56
C ASP A 363 15.68 1.26 -23.41
N GLY A 364 14.56 0.84 -22.82
CA GLY A 364 14.19 -0.56 -22.62
C GLY A 364 15.05 -1.33 -21.61
N SER A 365 16.14 -0.73 -21.12
CA SER A 365 17.08 -1.41 -20.25
C SER A 365 16.55 -1.57 -18.82
N VAL A 366 16.96 -2.67 -18.17
CA VAL A 366 16.54 -3.05 -16.82
C VAL A 366 17.78 -3.44 -16.03
N ARG A 367 17.97 -2.78 -14.88
CA ARG A 367 19.13 -2.97 -14.00
C ARG A 367 18.69 -3.25 -12.58
N ILE A 368 19.41 -4.16 -11.92
CA ILE A 368 19.21 -4.59 -10.53
C ILE A 368 20.43 -4.20 -9.71
N TRP A 369 20.18 -3.56 -8.57
CA TRP A 369 21.20 -3.05 -7.65
C TRP A 369 21.00 -3.67 -6.27
N LEU A 370 22.10 -3.95 -5.57
CA LEU A 370 22.11 -4.54 -4.24
C LEU A 370 22.66 -3.52 -3.22
N GLY A 371 21.96 -3.33 -2.11
CA GLY A 371 22.40 -2.48 -1.00
C GLY A 371 22.46 -3.21 0.33
N ASN A 372 23.42 -2.84 1.17
CA ASN A 372 23.54 -3.30 2.56
C ASN A 372 22.89 -2.27 3.50
N SER A 373 21.93 -2.69 4.35
CA SER A 373 21.21 -1.77 5.23
C SER A 373 22.13 -1.06 6.25
N GLU A 374 23.26 -1.65 6.60
CA GLU A 374 24.24 -1.03 7.51
C GLU A 374 24.99 0.13 6.82
N GLU A 375 25.42 -0.05 5.56
CA GLU A 375 26.01 1.02 4.74
C GLU A 375 24.96 2.11 4.40
N LEU A 376 23.71 1.72 4.16
CA LEU A 376 22.59 2.64 3.95
C LEU A 376 22.21 3.44 5.21
N LEU A 377 22.42 2.90 6.42
CA LEU A 377 22.28 3.67 7.66
C LEU A 377 23.49 4.60 7.88
N ASN A 378 24.70 4.05 7.79
CA ASN A 378 25.94 4.76 8.12
C ASN A 378 26.36 5.80 7.07
N SER A 379 25.81 5.73 5.84
CA SER A 379 25.98 6.76 4.81
C SER A 379 25.48 8.12 5.29
N SER A 380 26.46 8.97 5.55
CA SER A 380 26.40 10.40 5.81
C SER A 380 27.31 11.18 4.85
N GLU A 381 28.35 10.52 4.31
CA GLU A 381 29.15 11.06 3.22
C GLU A 381 28.47 10.86 1.87
N VAL A 382 28.16 11.99 1.23
CA VAL A 382 27.37 12.14 0.00
C VAL A 382 27.93 11.42 -1.23
N ASN A 383 29.23 11.12 -1.25
CA ASN A 383 29.97 10.76 -2.48
C ASN A 383 30.11 9.24 -2.73
N SER A 384 29.68 8.38 -1.81
CA SER A 384 29.67 6.93 -2.00
C SER A 384 28.25 6.44 -2.25
N THR A 385 27.99 5.75 -3.36
CA THR A 385 26.70 5.10 -3.61
C THR A 385 26.64 3.74 -2.91
N PRO A 386 25.82 3.55 -1.85
CA PRO A 386 25.73 2.27 -1.12
C PRO A 386 24.87 1.21 -1.84
N LEU A 387 24.64 1.39 -3.15
CA LEU A 387 24.00 0.41 -4.03
C LEU A 387 25.01 -0.01 -5.11
N ILE A 388 25.34 -1.29 -5.14
CA ILE A 388 26.27 -1.93 -6.07
C ILE A 388 25.46 -2.50 -7.26
N LEU A 389 25.99 -2.42 -8.48
CA LEU A 389 25.32 -3.00 -9.64
C LEU A 389 25.43 -4.54 -9.60
N LEU A 390 24.29 -5.20 -9.39
CA LEU A 390 24.21 -6.67 -9.35
C LEU A 390 24.07 -7.26 -10.75
N LYS A 391 23.17 -6.69 -11.58
CA LYS A 391 22.95 -7.19 -12.94
C LYS A 391 22.35 -6.13 -13.88
N LYS A 392 22.84 -6.12 -15.12
CA LYS A 392 22.14 -5.57 -16.29
C LYS A 392 21.32 -6.73 -16.87
N VAL A 393 20.01 -6.74 -16.64
CA VAL A 393 19.11 -7.85 -17.06
C VAL A 393 18.74 -7.69 -18.53
N ILE A 394 18.28 -6.48 -18.89
CA ILE A 394 18.10 -6.05 -20.28
C ILE A 394 19.10 -4.91 -20.49
N VAL A 395 19.98 -5.04 -21.49
CA VAL A 395 21.09 -4.07 -21.70
C VAL A 395 20.60 -2.81 -22.41
N ALA A 396 19.78 -2.99 -23.45
CA ALA A 396 18.97 -1.97 -24.13
C ALA A 396 17.93 -2.71 -24.98
N ASP A 397 16.72 -2.14 -25.10
CA ASP A 397 15.66 -2.60 -26.01
C ASP A 397 15.05 -1.34 -26.66
N SER A 398 14.65 -1.42 -27.93
CA SER A 398 14.04 -0.27 -28.62
C SER A 398 12.63 0.05 -28.11
N VAL A 399 12.04 -0.86 -27.33
CA VAL A 399 10.75 -0.67 -26.65
C VAL A 399 10.97 -0.19 -25.20
N PRO A 400 10.38 0.94 -24.76
CA PRO A 400 10.54 1.42 -23.39
C PRO A 400 9.86 0.51 -22.37
N VAL A 401 10.45 0.38 -21.18
CA VAL A 401 9.81 -0.25 -20.02
C VAL A 401 8.67 0.64 -19.54
N SER A 402 7.46 0.11 -19.36
CA SER A 402 6.29 0.84 -18.88
C SER A 402 5.97 0.58 -17.40
N VAL A 403 6.24 -0.63 -16.90
CA VAL A 403 5.99 -1.04 -15.51
C VAL A 403 6.90 -2.19 -15.09
N LEU A 404 7.25 -2.26 -13.80
CA LEU A 404 8.03 -3.35 -13.20
C LEU A 404 7.26 -3.94 -12.01
N SER A 405 7.28 -5.26 -11.88
CA SER A 405 6.74 -5.97 -10.72
C SER A 405 7.78 -6.98 -10.21
N LEU A 406 8.41 -6.66 -9.09
CA LEU A 406 9.38 -7.51 -8.41
C LEU A 406 8.71 -8.25 -7.24
N TRP A 407 9.05 -9.53 -7.06
CA TRP A 407 8.64 -10.30 -5.91
C TRP A 407 9.78 -11.18 -5.38
N MET A 408 9.85 -11.31 -4.05
CA MET A 408 10.76 -12.17 -3.30
C MET A 408 9.93 -13.16 -2.44
N PRO A 409 10.20 -14.47 -2.49
CA PRO A 409 9.58 -15.44 -1.58
C PRO A 409 10.12 -15.25 -0.17
N ALA A 410 9.23 -15.11 0.83
CA ALA A 410 9.62 -14.98 2.24
C ALA A 410 10.46 -16.16 2.77
N LYS A 411 10.42 -17.32 2.09
CA LYS A 411 11.17 -18.54 2.41
C LYS A 411 12.51 -18.67 1.67
N SER A 412 12.88 -17.74 0.79
CA SER A 412 14.07 -17.83 -0.06
C SER A 412 14.83 -16.51 -0.12
N LEU A 413 16.04 -16.52 0.42
CA LEU A 413 16.90 -15.34 0.57
C LEU A 413 17.68 -14.99 -0.72
N HIS A 414 17.39 -15.67 -1.83
CA HIS A 414 18.22 -15.70 -3.04
C HIS A 414 17.45 -15.68 -4.36
N LYS A 415 16.26 -16.30 -4.46
CA LYS A 415 15.46 -16.31 -5.68
C LYS A 415 14.46 -15.16 -5.70
N MET A 416 14.31 -14.50 -6.85
CA MET A 416 13.28 -13.48 -7.11
C MET A 416 12.58 -13.74 -8.46
N LEU A 417 11.34 -13.30 -8.57
CA LEU A 417 10.64 -13.18 -9.85
C LEU A 417 10.52 -11.70 -10.20
N LEU A 418 10.89 -11.35 -11.43
CA LEU A 418 10.78 -10.00 -11.97
C LEU A 418 9.93 -10.04 -13.25
N ALA A 419 8.83 -9.31 -13.25
CA ALA A 419 8.02 -9.06 -14.43
C ALA A 419 8.31 -7.66 -14.99
N VAL A 420 8.52 -7.56 -16.31
CA VAL A 420 8.89 -6.34 -17.03
C VAL A 420 7.84 -6.08 -18.11
N GLY A 421 6.97 -5.08 -17.89
CA GLY A 421 5.97 -4.65 -18.87
C GLY A 421 6.56 -3.62 -19.83
N LYS A 422 6.21 -3.72 -21.12
CA LYS A 422 6.77 -2.88 -22.17
C LYS A 422 5.70 -2.02 -22.87
N GLY A 423 6.17 -0.94 -23.51
CA GLY A 423 5.38 -0.06 -24.37
C GLY A 423 4.71 -0.75 -25.57
N SER A 424 5.21 -1.92 -25.97
CA SER A 424 4.66 -2.78 -27.04
C SER A 424 3.35 -3.48 -26.67
N GLY A 425 3.03 -3.60 -25.38
CA GLY A 425 1.95 -4.48 -24.89
C GLY A 425 2.39 -5.91 -24.57
N SER A 426 3.66 -6.24 -24.85
CA SER A 426 4.28 -7.47 -24.36
C SER A 426 4.91 -7.28 -22.97
N PHE A 427 5.09 -8.39 -22.25
CA PHE A 427 5.87 -8.41 -21.00
C PHE A 427 6.80 -9.62 -20.94
N GLU A 428 7.90 -9.48 -20.21
CA GLU A 428 8.83 -10.56 -19.91
C GLU A 428 8.74 -10.95 -18.44
N VAL A 429 9.02 -12.22 -18.13
CA VAL A 429 9.25 -12.69 -16.75
C VAL A 429 10.61 -13.34 -16.65
N TRP A 430 11.33 -12.99 -15.58
CA TRP A 430 12.68 -13.44 -15.25
C TRP A 430 12.68 -14.10 -13.87
N ASN A 431 13.29 -15.28 -13.79
CA ASN A 431 13.56 -16.01 -12.54
C ASN A 431 15.04 -15.86 -12.25
N CYS A 432 15.38 -15.18 -11.16
CA CYS A 432 16.75 -14.79 -10.87
C CYS A 432 17.20 -15.35 -9.52
N ASP A 433 18.25 -16.16 -9.52
CA ASP A 433 18.91 -16.67 -8.32
C ASP A 433 20.22 -15.92 -8.09
N ILE A 434 20.17 -15.03 -7.10
CA ILE A 434 21.26 -14.15 -6.67
C ILE A 434 22.43 -14.97 -6.09
N SER A 435 22.17 -16.17 -5.55
CA SER A 435 23.24 -17.02 -4.98
C SER A 435 24.08 -17.74 -6.02
N SER A 436 23.52 -17.98 -7.22
CA SER A 436 24.21 -18.65 -8.34
C SER A 436 24.51 -17.72 -9.52
N ASN A 437 24.28 -16.40 -9.38
CA ASN A 437 24.37 -15.38 -10.44
C ASN A 437 23.56 -15.75 -11.72
N ARG A 438 22.48 -16.52 -11.56
CA ARG A 438 21.59 -16.96 -12.64
C ARG A 438 20.42 -16.02 -12.81
N PHE A 439 20.19 -15.57 -14.04
CA PHE A 439 19.12 -14.65 -14.40
C PHE A 439 18.46 -15.23 -15.65
N ASP A 440 17.57 -16.20 -15.43
CA ASP A 440 17.00 -17.03 -16.49
C ASP A 440 15.63 -16.47 -16.88
N ILE A 441 15.42 -16.21 -18.18
CA ILE A 441 14.11 -15.78 -18.70
C ILE A 441 13.12 -16.96 -18.64
N VAL A 442 11.96 -16.73 -18.01
CA VAL A 442 10.83 -17.66 -17.92
C VAL A 442 10.02 -17.63 -19.22
N GLY A 443 9.84 -16.43 -19.79
CA GLY A 443 9.23 -16.24 -21.09
C GLY A 443 9.01 -14.77 -21.44
N SER A 444 8.73 -14.52 -22.70
CA SER A 444 8.18 -13.25 -23.22
C SER A 444 6.76 -13.53 -23.71
N TYR A 445 5.82 -12.64 -23.38
CA TYR A 445 4.39 -12.83 -23.56
C TYR A 445 3.79 -11.61 -24.26
N ASP A 446 3.38 -11.77 -25.52
CA ASP A 446 2.67 -10.77 -26.32
C ASP A 446 1.19 -10.72 -25.89
N ALA A 447 0.97 -10.22 -24.67
CA ALA A 447 -0.29 -10.31 -23.95
C ALA A 447 -1.35 -9.29 -24.39
N HIS A 448 -0.93 -8.11 -24.84
CA HIS A 448 -1.81 -6.98 -25.07
C HIS A 448 -1.46 -6.25 -26.37
N ASP A 449 -2.47 -5.70 -27.05
CA ASP A 449 -2.27 -4.96 -28.31
C ASP A 449 -1.72 -3.54 -28.10
N HIS A 450 -1.74 -3.04 -26.86
CA HIS A 450 -1.27 -1.73 -26.42
C HIS A 450 -0.42 -1.85 -25.14
N VAL A 451 0.34 -0.79 -24.81
CA VAL A 451 1.23 -0.68 -23.64
C VAL A 451 0.70 -1.37 -22.38
N VAL A 452 1.53 -2.22 -21.75
CA VAL A 452 1.22 -2.82 -20.45
C VAL A 452 1.24 -1.71 -19.39
N THR A 453 0.09 -1.42 -18.79
CA THR A 453 -0.09 -0.33 -17.82
C THR A 453 0.06 -0.77 -16.37
N GLY A 454 0.00 -2.07 -16.08
CA GLY A 454 0.16 -2.58 -14.72
C GLY A 454 0.51 -4.06 -14.68
N LEU A 455 1.33 -4.45 -13.72
CA LEU A 455 1.74 -5.83 -13.43
C LEU A 455 1.77 -6.04 -11.91
N ALA A 456 1.06 -7.04 -11.40
CA ALA A 456 1.02 -7.34 -9.97
C ALA A 456 1.11 -8.85 -9.70
N TRP A 457 2.13 -9.27 -8.94
CA TRP A 457 2.26 -10.63 -8.42
C TRP A 457 1.29 -10.90 -7.27
N ALA A 458 0.84 -12.15 -7.15
CA ALA A 458 0.04 -12.66 -6.04
C ALA A 458 0.44 -14.10 -5.65
N PHE A 459 -0.03 -14.56 -4.49
CA PHE A 459 0.06 -15.96 -4.00
C PHE A 459 1.49 -16.53 -3.98
N ASP A 460 2.41 -15.89 -3.26
CA ASP A 460 3.84 -16.31 -3.22
C ASP A 460 4.43 -16.43 -4.64
N GLY A 461 4.12 -15.47 -5.53
CA GLY A 461 4.62 -15.44 -6.91
C GLY A 461 3.97 -16.46 -7.85
N SER A 462 2.97 -17.23 -7.39
CA SER A 462 2.30 -18.25 -8.19
C SER A 462 1.36 -17.67 -9.25
N CYS A 463 0.87 -16.43 -9.06
CA CYS A 463 0.05 -15.72 -10.03
C CYS A 463 0.63 -14.35 -10.38
N LEU A 464 0.44 -13.93 -11.64
CA LEU A 464 0.69 -12.58 -12.13
C LEU A 464 -0.61 -12.05 -12.76
N TYR A 465 -0.94 -10.79 -12.50
CA TYR A 465 -2.03 -10.07 -13.16
C TYR A 465 -1.44 -8.97 -14.05
N SER A 466 -1.86 -8.92 -15.31
CA SER A 466 -1.48 -7.86 -16.27
C SER A 466 -2.70 -7.05 -16.68
N CYS A 467 -2.51 -5.76 -16.94
CA CYS A 467 -3.51 -4.90 -17.56
C CYS A 467 -2.87 -3.93 -18.56
N SER A 468 -3.66 -3.47 -19.53
CA SER A 468 -3.19 -2.59 -20.60
C SER A 468 -4.21 -1.52 -21.00
N GLN A 469 -3.71 -0.50 -21.69
CA GLN A 469 -4.51 0.48 -22.39
C GLN A 469 -5.44 -0.14 -23.47
N ASP A 470 -5.24 -1.42 -23.85
CA ASP A 470 -6.15 -2.21 -24.69
C ASP A 470 -7.52 -2.53 -24.04
N ASN A 471 -7.72 -2.09 -22.79
CA ASN A 471 -8.92 -2.30 -21.96
C ASN A 471 -9.11 -3.73 -21.43
N PHE A 472 -8.08 -4.59 -21.51
CA PHE A 472 -8.12 -5.92 -20.93
C PHE A 472 -7.29 -6.02 -19.64
N MET A 473 -7.66 -7.01 -18.83
CA MET A 473 -6.93 -7.47 -17.66
C MET A 473 -6.89 -9.00 -17.76
N ARG A 474 -5.69 -9.58 -17.62
CA ARG A 474 -5.44 -11.02 -17.77
C ARG A 474 -4.80 -11.60 -16.51
N SER A 475 -5.10 -12.85 -16.23
CA SER A 475 -4.55 -13.63 -15.11
C SER A 475 -3.62 -14.71 -15.65
N TRP A 476 -2.48 -14.89 -14.99
CA TRP A 476 -1.43 -15.81 -15.40
C TRP A 476 -1.00 -16.66 -14.19
N VAL A 477 -0.92 -17.98 -14.35
CA VAL A 477 -0.40 -18.91 -13.33
C VAL A 477 1.00 -19.37 -13.73
N LEU A 478 1.96 -19.31 -12.81
CA LEU A 478 3.33 -19.74 -13.00
C LEU A 478 3.47 -21.25 -12.73
N HIS A 479 3.51 -22.04 -13.80
CA HIS A 479 3.71 -23.48 -13.73
C HIS A 479 5.15 -23.85 -14.11
N GLY A 480 5.97 -24.15 -13.11
CA GLY A 480 7.38 -24.54 -13.29
C GLY A 480 8.24 -23.38 -13.80
N SER A 481 8.50 -23.35 -15.11
CA SER A 481 9.28 -22.30 -15.79
C SER A 481 8.52 -21.67 -16.94
N SER A 482 7.19 -21.57 -16.84
CA SER A 482 6.32 -20.93 -17.83
C SER A 482 5.06 -20.37 -17.18
N LEU A 483 4.64 -19.17 -17.57
CA LEU A 483 3.28 -18.69 -17.31
C LEU A 483 2.27 -19.31 -18.29
N CYS A 484 1.09 -19.64 -17.79
CA CYS A 484 -0.10 -19.99 -18.58
C CYS A 484 -1.20 -18.96 -18.31
N GLU A 485 -1.87 -18.46 -19.35
CA GLU A 485 -3.07 -17.63 -19.18
C GLU A 485 -4.22 -18.46 -18.58
N VAL A 486 -4.93 -17.89 -17.61
CA VAL A 486 -6.08 -18.52 -16.94
C VAL A 486 -7.25 -17.53 -16.83
N PRO A 487 -8.50 -17.99 -16.80
CA PRO A 487 -9.62 -17.11 -16.49
C PRO A 487 -9.55 -16.63 -15.03
N ILE A 488 -9.83 -15.35 -14.84
CA ILE A 488 -10.12 -14.74 -13.53
C ILE A 488 -11.39 -15.42 -12.97
N PRO A 489 -11.47 -15.74 -11.66
CA PRO A 489 -12.65 -16.37 -11.06
C PRO A 489 -13.94 -15.62 -11.40
N ALA A 490 -14.94 -16.36 -11.89
CA ALA A 490 -16.18 -15.76 -12.40
C ALA A 490 -17.22 -15.49 -11.31
N ASN A 491 -17.16 -16.22 -10.20
CA ASN A 491 -18.20 -16.26 -9.18
C ASN A 491 -17.83 -15.41 -7.95
N THR A 492 -18.70 -14.47 -7.59
CA THR A 492 -18.55 -13.65 -6.39
C THR A 492 -19.47 -14.17 -5.28
N PRO A 493 -18.98 -14.52 -4.07
CA PRO A 493 -19.86 -14.75 -2.93
C PRO A 493 -20.68 -13.47 -2.68
N HIS A 494 -21.95 -13.60 -2.31
CA HIS A 494 -22.91 -12.50 -2.41
C HIS A 494 -22.51 -11.24 -1.63
N LEU A 495 -21.98 -10.27 -2.36
CA LEU A 495 -22.08 -8.86 -2.08
C LEU A 495 -23.00 -8.26 -3.15
N ARG A 496 -23.95 -7.40 -2.76
CA ARG A 496 -24.78 -6.70 -3.74
C ARG A 496 -23.92 -5.69 -4.50
N SER A 497 -23.69 -5.92 -5.79
CA SER A 497 -23.12 -4.94 -6.73
C SER A 497 -24.12 -3.81 -7.00
N SER A 498 -24.44 -3.04 -5.97
CA SER A 498 -25.53 -2.04 -5.92
C SER A 498 -25.18 -0.70 -6.56
N THR A 499 -24.41 -0.74 -7.64
CA THR A 499 -24.06 0.44 -8.44
C THR A 499 -24.19 0.12 -9.91
N ASP A 500 -25.18 0.73 -10.56
CA ASP A 500 -25.38 0.74 -12.02
C ASP A 500 -24.29 1.58 -12.71
N LEU A 501 -23.03 1.13 -12.59
CA LEU A 501 -21.90 1.71 -13.29
C LEU A 501 -21.85 1.14 -14.72
N PRO A 502 -21.86 2.01 -15.74
CA PRO A 502 -21.91 1.58 -17.14
C PRO A 502 -20.64 0.84 -17.53
N ASP A 503 -20.80 -0.31 -18.19
CA ASP A 503 -19.69 -1.13 -18.69
C ASP A 503 -19.09 -0.57 -20.00
N ALA A 504 -18.95 0.74 -20.05
CA ALA A 504 -18.38 1.53 -21.13
C ALA A 504 -16.95 1.91 -20.78
N PHE A 505 -16.01 0.96 -20.87
CA PHE A 505 -14.59 1.17 -20.57
C PHE A 505 -13.76 1.30 -21.85
N ILE A 506 -12.71 2.13 -21.82
CA ILE A 506 -11.82 2.37 -22.97
C ILE A 506 -10.36 1.99 -22.73
N SER A 507 -9.91 1.86 -21.48
CA SER A 507 -8.52 1.46 -21.14
C SER A 507 -8.39 1.06 -19.67
N CYS A 508 -7.56 0.05 -19.37
CA CYS A 508 -7.05 -0.19 -18.02
C CYS A 508 -5.75 0.60 -17.84
N ILE A 509 -5.51 1.18 -16.66
CA ILE A 509 -4.35 2.07 -16.40
C ILE A 509 -3.52 1.62 -15.17
N GLY A 510 -3.96 0.61 -14.44
CA GLY A 510 -3.17 -0.04 -13.39
C GLY A 510 -3.94 -1.13 -12.64
N VAL A 511 -3.20 -1.98 -11.93
CA VAL A 511 -3.70 -3.12 -11.15
C VAL A 511 -2.91 -3.25 -9.84
N ALA A 512 -3.60 -3.52 -8.72
CA ALA A 512 -2.99 -3.73 -7.41
C ALA A 512 -3.69 -4.86 -6.64
N VAL A 513 -2.92 -5.66 -5.90
CA VAL A 513 -3.40 -6.84 -5.14
C VAL A 513 -3.55 -6.48 -3.66
N SER A 514 -4.53 -7.08 -2.98
CA SER A 514 -4.78 -6.85 -1.55
C SER A 514 -3.68 -7.44 -0.64
N PRO A 515 -3.46 -6.92 0.59
CA PRO A 515 -2.44 -7.44 1.51
C PRO A 515 -2.58 -8.95 1.85
N GLY A 516 -3.80 -9.51 1.80
CA GLY A 516 -4.05 -10.94 1.99
C GLY A 516 -3.99 -11.76 0.70
N ASN A 517 -3.74 -11.13 -0.46
CA ASN A 517 -3.75 -11.74 -1.80
C ASN A 517 -5.10 -12.35 -2.21
N LEU A 518 -6.21 -11.99 -1.57
CA LEU A 518 -7.52 -12.59 -1.88
C LEU A 518 -8.35 -11.76 -2.87
N ALA A 519 -8.05 -10.47 -3.03
CA ALA A 519 -8.71 -9.56 -3.97
C ALA A 519 -7.69 -8.79 -4.82
N VAL A 520 -8.16 -8.28 -5.97
CA VAL A 520 -7.40 -7.40 -6.86
C VAL A 520 -8.27 -6.20 -7.25
N ALA A 521 -7.66 -5.02 -7.30
CA ALA A 521 -8.28 -3.77 -7.74
C ALA A 521 -7.66 -3.30 -9.06
N VAL A 522 -8.51 -2.90 -10.00
CA VAL A 522 -8.12 -2.46 -11.36
C VAL A 522 -8.71 -1.06 -11.60
N VAL A 523 -7.95 -0.14 -12.19
CA VAL A 523 -8.47 1.19 -12.54
C VAL A 523 -8.62 1.32 -14.05
N ARG A 524 -9.81 1.76 -14.48
CA ARG A 524 -10.19 1.86 -15.89
C ARG A 524 -10.78 3.22 -16.21
N ASN A 525 -10.43 3.78 -17.37
CA ASN A 525 -11.10 4.96 -17.90
C ASN A 525 -12.44 4.55 -18.53
N LEU A 526 -13.45 5.41 -18.35
CA LEU A 526 -14.74 5.28 -19.02
C LEU A 526 -14.68 5.91 -20.42
N ASP A 527 -15.36 5.31 -21.39
CA ASP A 527 -15.64 5.92 -22.68
C ASP A 527 -16.72 7.00 -22.51
N LEU A 528 -16.29 8.26 -22.51
CA LEU A 528 -17.17 9.41 -22.29
C LEU A 528 -18.17 9.65 -23.42
N GLU A 529 -17.98 9.06 -24.62
CA GLU A 529 -18.92 9.20 -25.74
C GLU A 529 -20.13 8.25 -25.60
N LEU A 530 -19.95 7.13 -24.90
CA LEU A 530 -21.02 6.17 -24.55
C LEU A 530 -21.80 6.57 -23.29
N LEU A 531 -21.31 7.54 -22.52
CA LEU A 531 -21.97 8.05 -21.30
C LEU A 531 -22.98 9.15 -21.59
N ASN A 532 -23.98 9.29 -20.71
CA ASN A 532 -24.82 10.50 -20.72
C ASN A 532 -23.96 11.76 -20.43
N PRO A 533 -23.91 12.76 -21.34
CA PRO A 533 -22.98 13.89 -21.25
C PRO A 533 -23.38 14.97 -20.23
N MET A 534 -24.60 14.93 -19.70
CA MET A 534 -25.04 15.84 -18.63
C MET A 534 -24.87 15.23 -17.25
N TYR A 535 -25.21 13.96 -17.07
CA TYR A 535 -25.21 13.32 -15.75
C TYR A 535 -23.96 12.46 -15.48
N GLN A 536 -23.62 11.55 -16.40
CA GLN A 536 -22.58 10.55 -16.17
C GLN A 536 -21.18 11.08 -16.47
N ALA A 537 -20.91 11.56 -17.68
CA ALA A 537 -19.56 11.99 -18.11
C ALA A 537 -18.97 13.18 -17.32
N ARG A 538 -19.79 13.85 -16.50
CA ARG A 538 -19.37 14.92 -15.57
C ARG A 538 -18.98 14.39 -14.19
N ALA A 539 -19.75 13.44 -13.66
CA ALA A 539 -19.55 12.89 -12.32
C ALA A 539 -18.51 11.76 -12.30
N GLN A 540 -18.38 11.00 -13.39
CA GLN A 540 -17.48 9.86 -13.51
C GLN A 540 -16.70 9.88 -14.82
N LYS A 541 -15.39 9.62 -14.73
CA LYS A 541 -14.46 9.49 -15.87
C LYS A 541 -13.59 8.24 -15.81
N ALA A 542 -13.50 7.63 -14.63
CA ALA A 542 -12.85 6.35 -14.42
C ALA A 542 -13.56 5.58 -13.29
N VAL A 543 -13.25 4.30 -13.17
CA VAL A 543 -13.78 3.41 -12.12
C VAL A 543 -12.64 2.57 -11.56
N VAL A 544 -12.66 2.34 -10.25
CA VAL A 544 -11.91 1.27 -9.58
C VAL A 544 -12.82 0.05 -9.49
N GLU A 545 -12.49 -1.02 -10.19
CA GLU A 545 -13.20 -2.31 -10.13
C GLU A 545 -12.45 -3.27 -9.20
N PHE A 546 -13.20 -4.05 -8.41
CA PHE A 546 -12.65 -5.05 -7.50
C PHE A 546 -13.12 -6.45 -7.88
N TYR A 547 -12.16 -7.37 -8.00
CA TYR A 547 -12.39 -8.78 -8.31
C TYR A 547 -11.82 -9.68 -7.22
N TRP A 548 -12.49 -10.81 -6.96
CA TRP A 548 -11.96 -11.85 -6.10
C TRP A 548 -10.98 -12.72 -6.88
N ILE A 549 -9.77 -12.90 -6.35
CA ILE A 549 -8.76 -13.81 -6.90
C ILE A 549 -8.58 -15.07 -6.05
N CYS A 550 -9.20 -15.11 -4.86
CA CYS A 550 -9.15 -16.26 -3.97
C CYS A 550 -9.78 -17.56 -4.55
N GLY A 551 -10.67 -17.47 -5.54
CA GLY A 551 -11.16 -18.63 -6.30
C GLY A 551 -10.16 -19.20 -7.32
N GLN A 552 -8.99 -18.58 -7.50
CA GLN A 552 -8.00 -19.00 -8.50
C GLN A 552 -7.38 -20.34 -8.11
N GLN A 553 -7.55 -21.34 -8.98
CA GLN A 553 -6.81 -22.60 -8.87
C GLN A 553 -5.32 -22.34 -9.18
N LEU A 554 -4.45 -22.53 -8.18
CA LEU A 554 -3.00 -22.33 -8.31
C LEU A 554 -2.31 -23.59 -8.88
N ASP A 555 -2.60 -24.76 -8.32
CA ASP A 555 -2.09 -26.05 -8.79
C ASP A 555 -3.04 -26.69 -9.81
N LEU A 556 -2.62 -26.75 -11.08
CA LEU A 556 -3.34 -27.45 -12.14
C LEU A 556 -3.31 -28.99 -12.00
N LEU A 557 -2.48 -29.53 -11.10
CA LEU A 557 -2.18 -30.97 -10.99
C LEU A 557 -2.60 -31.62 -9.65
N SER A 558 -2.96 -30.85 -8.62
CA SER A 558 -3.17 -31.36 -7.25
C SER A 558 -4.62 -31.78 -6.97
N ASN A 559 -5.04 -32.95 -7.45
CA ASN A 559 -6.30 -33.58 -7.04
C ASN A 559 -6.21 -34.27 -5.64
N THR A 560 -5.50 -33.65 -4.68
CA THR A 560 -4.99 -34.32 -3.46
C THR A 560 -5.67 -33.95 -2.15
N SER A 561 -6.58 -32.96 -2.14
CA SER A 561 -7.52 -32.77 -1.03
C SER A 561 -8.78 -33.60 -1.25
N PRO A 562 -9.29 -34.35 -0.25
CA PRO A 562 -10.63 -34.93 -0.34
C PRO A 562 -11.66 -33.79 -0.50
N PRO A 563 -12.65 -33.91 -1.40
CA PRO A 563 -13.62 -32.85 -1.64
C PRO A 563 -14.47 -32.57 -0.40
N PHE A 564 -14.75 -31.30 -0.15
CA PHE A 564 -15.66 -30.88 0.91
C PHE A 564 -17.11 -31.18 0.49
N TYR A 565 -17.58 -32.40 0.81
CA TYR A 565 -18.95 -32.85 0.54
C TYR A 565 -19.97 -32.02 1.33
N VAL A 566 -20.55 -31.02 0.66
CA VAL A 566 -21.75 -30.29 1.08
C VAL A 566 -22.74 -30.30 -0.07
N GLU A 567 -24.03 -30.28 0.27
CA GLU A 567 -25.17 -30.17 -0.64
C GLU A 567 -24.94 -29.05 -1.68
N GLU A 568 -25.17 -29.33 -2.96
CA GLU A 568 -24.75 -28.52 -4.12
C GLU A 568 -24.99 -27.02 -3.91
N PHE A 569 -23.91 -26.23 -3.75
CA PHE A 569 -24.05 -24.78 -3.62
C PHE A 569 -24.45 -24.17 -4.98
N PRO A 570 -25.65 -23.57 -5.10
CA PRO A 570 -26.16 -23.14 -6.40
C PRO A 570 -25.34 -21.96 -6.95
N GLY A 571 -24.48 -22.27 -7.93
CA GLY A 571 -23.68 -21.28 -8.66
C GLY A 571 -22.16 -21.34 -8.44
N PHE A 572 -21.64 -22.19 -7.54
CA PHE A 572 -20.19 -22.40 -7.40
C PHE A 572 -19.79 -23.84 -7.72
N PRO A 573 -18.78 -24.07 -8.59
CA PRO A 573 -18.23 -25.41 -8.78
C PRO A 573 -17.31 -25.81 -7.62
N GLU A 574 -17.36 -27.09 -7.22
CA GLU A 574 -16.62 -27.65 -6.07
C GLU A 574 -15.10 -27.33 -6.10
N LYS A 575 -14.50 -27.32 -7.30
CA LYS A 575 -13.08 -26.99 -7.51
C LYS A 575 -12.75 -25.55 -7.12
N GLU A 576 -13.67 -24.62 -7.36
CA GLU A 576 -13.48 -23.23 -6.96
C GLU A 576 -13.62 -23.09 -5.44
N LEU A 577 -14.62 -23.73 -4.82
CA LEU A 577 -14.75 -23.75 -3.34
C LEU A 577 -13.52 -24.37 -2.66
N THR A 578 -12.96 -25.44 -3.23
CA THR A 578 -11.70 -26.06 -2.78
C THR A 578 -10.52 -25.09 -2.91
N SER A 579 -10.49 -24.27 -3.97
CA SER A 579 -9.48 -23.23 -4.18
C SER A 579 -9.65 -22.07 -3.18
N TRP A 580 -10.88 -21.61 -2.95
CA TRP A 580 -11.24 -20.63 -1.93
C TRP A 580 -10.79 -21.07 -0.53
N GLU A 581 -11.09 -22.31 -0.14
CA GLU A 581 -10.69 -22.88 1.15
C GLU A 581 -9.16 -22.89 1.29
N SER A 582 -8.46 -23.41 0.27
CA SER A 582 -7.00 -23.52 0.24
C SER A 582 -6.31 -22.15 0.31
N ASN A 583 -6.80 -21.18 -0.46
CA ASN A 583 -6.23 -19.84 -0.56
C ASN A 583 -6.51 -18.99 0.69
N ILE A 584 -7.67 -19.14 1.33
CA ILE A 584 -7.95 -18.54 2.64
C ILE A 584 -7.02 -19.12 3.71
N LEU A 585 -6.88 -20.45 3.78
CA LEU A 585 -5.99 -21.11 4.76
C LEU A 585 -4.50 -20.76 4.52
N TRP A 586 -4.07 -20.67 3.26
CA TRP A 586 -2.74 -20.17 2.89
C TRP A 586 -2.55 -18.72 3.36
N SER A 587 -3.52 -17.84 3.10
CA SER A 587 -3.41 -16.42 3.47
C SER A 587 -3.39 -16.22 4.98
N LEU A 588 -4.26 -16.92 5.72
CA LEU A 588 -4.28 -16.96 7.19
C LEU A 588 -2.90 -17.32 7.76
N LYS A 589 -2.21 -18.30 7.18
CA LYS A 589 -0.86 -18.71 7.58
C LYS A 589 0.18 -17.59 7.40
N GLN A 590 0.04 -16.74 6.37
CA GLN A 590 0.94 -15.59 6.18
C GLN A 590 0.82 -14.56 7.32
N TYR A 591 -0.34 -14.45 7.96
CA TYR A 591 -0.54 -13.54 9.10
C TYR A 591 -0.04 -14.10 10.44
N GLU A 592 0.50 -15.32 10.48
CA GLU A 592 1.22 -15.83 11.68
C GLU A 592 2.63 -15.24 11.81
N HIS A 593 3.23 -14.80 10.70
CA HIS A 593 4.51 -14.10 10.69
C HIS A 593 4.37 -12.73 11.39
N LEU A 594 5.31 -12.42 12.29
CA LEU A 594 5.24 -11.23 13.15
C LEU A 594 5.35 -9.92 12.37
N ASP A 595 6.19 -9.92 11.33
CA ASP A 595 6.56 -8.73 10.55
C ASP A 595 5.44 -8.28 9.60
N LYS A 596 4.53 -9.20 9.22
CA LYS A 596 3.35 -8.84 8.43
C LYS A 596 2.35 -8.07 9.32
N PRO A 597 1.77 -6.94 8.89
CA PRO A 597 0.74 -6.25 9.68
C PRO A 597 -0.58 -7.05 9.72
N LEU A 598 -1.38 -6.91 10.79
CA LEU A 598 -2.67 -7.59 10.95
C LEU A 598 -3.80 -6.90 10.19
N VAL A 599 -3.70 -6.92 8.86
CA VAL A 599 -4.64 -6.28 7.94
C VAL A 599 -5.31 -7.37 7.09
N VAL A 600 -6.29 -8.01 7.71
CA VAL A 600 -7.03 -9.19 7.22
C VAL A 600 -8.41 -8.83 6.63
N TRP A 601 -8.52 -7.64 6.03
CA TRP A 601 -9.80 -7.13 5.50
C TRP A 601 -10.42 -8.07 4.45
N ASP A 602 -9.62 -8.54 3.51
CA ASP A 602 -10.07 -9.35 2.37
C ASP A 602 -10.53 -10.74 2.82
N ILE A 603 -9.82 -11.37 3.77
CA ILE A 603 -10.26 -12.59 4.47
C ILE A 603 -11.62 -12.37 5.15
N ILE A 604 -11.79 -11.30 5.92
CA ILE A 604 -13.04 -11.00 6.63
C ILE A 604 -14.18 -10.73 5.64
N ALA A 605 -13.94 -9.93 4.59
CA ALA A 605 -14.94 -9.58 3.59
C ALA A 605 -15.39 -10.80 2.78
N ALA A 606 -14.46 -11.66 2.36
CA ALA A 606 -14.78 -12.93 1.71
C ALA A 606 -15.62 -13.84 2.61
N LEU A 607 -15.18 -14.08 3.85
CA LEU A 607 -15.88 -14.96 4.78
C LEU A 607 -17.23 -14.40 5.25
N LEU A 608 -17.41 -13.07 5.32
CA LEU A 608 -18.72 -12.45 5.57
C LEU A 608 -19.67 -12.53 4.37
N ALA A 609 -19.15 -12.46 3.13
CA ALA A 609 -19.95 -12.71 1.94
C ALA A 609 -20.40 -14.19 1.86
N PHE A 610 -19.50 -15.13 2.18
CA PHE A 610 -19.87 -16.55 2.32
C PHE A 610 -20.79 -16.82 3.52
N LYS A 611 -20.68 -16.09 4.65
CA LYS A 611 -21.56 -16.33 5.81
C LYS A 611 -23.04 -16.09 5.48
N GLN A 612 -23.33 -15.16 4.56
CA GLN A 612 -24.69 -14.84 4.12
C GLN A 612 -25.34 -15.94 3.24
N THR A 613 -24.55 -16.83 2.63
CA THR A 613 -25.06 -17.86 1.69
C THR A 613 -24.70 -19.29 2.08
N ALA A 614 -23.57 -19.50 2.75
CA ALA A 614 -22.96 -20.78 3.04
C ALA A 614 -22.27 -20.75 4.43
N SER A 615 -23.02 -20.49 5.50
CA SER A 615 -22.53 -20.49 6.89
C SER A 615 -21.71 -21.75 7.23
N LYS A 616 -22.20 -22.94 6.85
CA LYS A 616 -21.51 -24.24 7.00
C LYS A 616 -20.08 -24.24 6.42
N PHE A 617 -19.83 -23.55 5.31
CA PHE A 617 -18.50 -23.47 4.65
C PHE A 617 -17.55 -22.55 5.44
N VAL A 618 -18.04 -21.41 5.92
CA VAL A 618 -17.29 -20.50 6.81
C VAL A 618 -16.91 -21.23 8.10
N GLU A 619 -17.84 -21.97 8.69
CA GLU A 619 -17.60 -22.79 9.87
C GLU A 619 -16.56 -23.88 9.62
N HIS A 620 -16.60 -24.57 8.48
CA HIS A 620 -15.57 -25.54 8.11
C HIS A 620 -14.18 -24.90 8.05
N ILE A 621 -14.02 -23.77 7.35
CA ILE A 621 -12.74 -23.05 7.25
C ILE A 621 -12.24 -22.63 8.64
N MET A 622 -13.11 -22.10 9.50
CA MET A 622 -12.73 -21.69 10.86
C MET A 622 -12.33 -22.88 11.75
N LEU A 623 -13.07 -23.99 11.72
CA LEU A 623 -12.74 -25.19 12.48
C LEU A 623 -11.46 -25.87 11.97
N LYS A 624 -11.23 -25.88 10.65
CA LYS A 624 -10.02 -26.42 10.02
C LYS A 624 -8.79 -25.56 10.34
N TRP A 625 -8.93 -24.24 10.30
CA TRP A 625 -7.90 -23.31 10.77
C TRP A 625 -7.58 -23.52 12.25
N LEU A 626 -8.60 -23.65 13.12
CA LEU A 626 -8.39 -24.00 14.54
C LEU A 626 -7.65 -25.33 14.71
N SER A 627 -8.03 -26.37 13.97
CA SER A 627 -7.37 -27.69 14.01
C SER A 627 -5.87 -27.56 13.67
N PHE A 628 -5.52 -26.87 12.59
CA PHE A 628 -4.12 -26.57 12.26
C PHE A 628 -3.41 -25.71 13.31
N ALA A 629 -4.00 -24.59 13.74
CA ALA A 629 -3.36 -23.60 14.61
C ALA A 629 -3.18 -24.05 16.08
N PHE A 630 -4.02 -24.99 16.54
CA PHE A 630 -4.03 -25.50 17.93
C PHE A 630 -3.62 -26.98 18.06
N MET A 631 -3.73 -27.79 17.00
CA MET A 631 -3.43 -29.24 17.03
C MET A 631 -2.32 -29.66 16.04
N GLY A 632 -1.87 -28.76 15.17
CA GLY A 632 -0.71 -28.96 14.28
C GLY A 632 -0.92 -29.96 13.14
N SER A 633 -2.10 -30.57 13.02
CA SER A 633 -2.45 -31.56 12.01
C SER A 633 -3.95 -31.51 11.70
N ASN A 634 -4.34 -31.88 10.47
CA ASN A 634 -5.75 -31.97 10.10
C ASN A 634 -6.34 -33.27 10.65
N VAL A 635 -6.93 -33.21 11.84
CA VAL A 635 -7.67 -34.32 12.43
C VAL A 635 -9.17 -34.02 12.41
N ASP A 636 -9.95 -34.95 11.86
CA ASP A 636 -11.40 -34.81 11.67
C ASP A 636 -12.16 -35.06 13.00
N PHE A 637 -12.03 -34.10 13.92
CA PHE A 637 -12.79 -34.05 15.16
C PHE A 637 -14.13 -33.31 14.98
N SER A 638 -15.11 -33.60 15.83
CA SER A 638 -16.34 -32.79 15.91
C SER A 638 -16.02 -31.35 16.36
N ALA A 639 -16.84 -30.39 15.92
CA ALA A 639 -16.66 -28.96 16.21
C ALA A 639 -16.46 -28.69 17.71
N GLU A 640 -17.29 -29.32 18.56
CA GLU A 640 -17.19 -29.28 20.02
C GLU A 640 -15.80 -29.67 20.54
N LYS A 641 -15.20 -30.77 20.02
CA LYS A 641 -13.88 -31.25 20.46
C LYS A 641 -12.78 -30.28 20.05
N ILE A 642 -12.87 -29.70 18.85
CA ILE A 642 -11.93 -28.68 18.37
C ILE A 642 -12.02 -27.42 19.26
N LEU A 643 -13.23 -26.93 19.52
CA LEU A 643 -13.47 -25.74 20.37
C LEU A 643 -13.03 -25.96 21.83
N LEU A 644 -13.35 -27.13 22.41
CA LEU A 644 -12.93 -27.51 23.76
C LEU A 644 -11.40 -27.58 23.85
N HIS A 645 -10.74 -28.29 22.92
CA HIS A 645 -9.28 -28.38 22.87
C HIS A 645 -8.62 -27.02 22.69
N ALA A 646 -9.13 -26.20 21.76
CA ALA A 646 -8.64 -24.84 21.55
C ALA A 646 -8.72 -24.02 22.84
N SER A 647 -9.87 -24.04 23.53
CA SER A 647 -10.08 -23.32 24.79
C SER A 647 -9.13 -23.75 25.91
N GLY A 648 -8.70 -25.01 25.92
CA GLY A 648 -7.73 -25.55 26.88
C GLY A 648 -6.25 -25.32 26.51
N SER A 649 -5.96 -24.88 25.29
CA SER A 649 -4.59 -24.74 24.76
C SER A 649 -4.18 -23.30 24.39
N LEU A 650 -5.09 -22.32 24.50
CA LEU A 650 -4.82 -20.87 24.40
C LEU A 650 -3.53 -20.45 25.14
N SER A 651 -3.32 -21.03 26.32
CA SER A 651 -2.19 -20.79 27.22
C SER A 651 -0.82 -21.07 26.62
N LYS A 652 -0.72 -21.98 25.64
CA LYS A 652 0.55 -22.44 25.03
C LYS A 652 0.96 -21.59 23.81
N ILE A 653 0.00 -20.91 23.20
CA ILE A 653 0.07 -20.34 21.85
C ILE A 653 0.57 -18.90 21.87
N ASN A 654 1.27 -18.45 20.83
CA ASN A 654 1.77 -17.07 20.71
C ASN A 654 0.62 -16.03 20.73
N SER A 655 0.91 -14.79 21.13
CA SER A 655 -0.14 -13.75 21.20
C SER A 655 -0.78 -13.48 19.84
N ARG A 656 0.00 -13.61 18.77
CA ARG A 656 -0.38 -13.36 17.37
C ARG A 656 -1.56 -14.22 16.90
N ARG A 657 -1.57 -15.52 17.21
CA ARG A 657 -2.71 -16.43 16.91
C ARG A 657 -3.95 -16.10 17.77
N LEU A 658 -3.76 -15.68 19.03
CA LEU A 658 -4.87 -15.23 19.89
C LEU A 658 -5.50 -13.92 19.37
N HIS A 659 -4.69 -13.01 18.82
CA HIS A 659 -5.16 -11.80 18.14
C HIS A 659 -6.00 -12.15 16.91
N LEU A 660 -5.52 -13.04 16.03
CA LEU A 660 -6.28 -13.56 14.88
C LEU A 660 -7.61 -14.22 15.32
N LEU A 661 -7.57 -15.10 16.34
CA LEU A 661 -8.77 -15.73 16.89
C LEU A 661 -9.80 -14.69 17.33
N ASN A 662 -9.38 -13.68 18.10
CA ASN A 662 -10.29 -12.66 18.62
C ASN A 662 -10.90 -11.80 17.50
N VAL A 663 -10.14 -11.57 16.42
CA VAL A 663 -10.64 -10.89 15.22
C VAL A 663 -11.71 -11.73 14.53
N PHE A 664 -11.49 -13.03 14.29
CA PHE A 664 -12.49 -13.87 13.61
C PHE A 664 -13.71 -14.17 14.47
N CYS A 665 -13.54 -14.38 15.78
CA CYS A 665 -14.65 -14.45 16.73
C CYS A 665 -15.51 -13.19 16.67
N ARG A 666 -14.92 -11.99 16.75
CA ARG A 666 -15.68 -10.72 16.77
C ARG A 666 -16.23 -10.27 15.42
N ARG A 667 -15.54 -10.55 14.31
CA ARG A 667 -15.87 -10.01 12.98
C ARG A 667 -16.57 -10.99 12.04
N ILE A 668 -16.51 -12.30 12.32
CA ILE A 668 -17.10 -13.34 11.47
C ILE A 668 -18.12 -14.16 12.26
N MET A 669 -17.70 -14.83 13.34
CA MET A 669 -18.59 -15.74 14.06
C MET A 669 -19.71 -14.98 14.79
N LEU A 670 -19.36 -13.99 15.62
CA LEU A 670 -20.30 -13.15 16.37
C LEU A 670 -20.74 -11.89 15.61
N SER A 671 -20.70 -11.90 14.27
CA SER A 671 -20.93 -10.72 13.42
C SER A 671 -22.29 -10.02 13.59
N GLU A 672 -23.32 -10.73 14.09
CA GLU A 672 -24.64 -10.15 14.39
C GLU A 672 -24.65 -9.31 15.69
N LEU A 673 -23.69 -9.51 16.60
CA LEU A 673 -23.63 -8.83 17.88
C LEU A 673 -22.75 -7.58 17.80
N LYS A 674 -23.26 -6.45 18.32
CA LYS A 674 -22.47 -5.22 18.44
C LYS A 674 -21.33 -5.43 19.44
N ALA A 675 -20.18 -4.80 19.21
CA ALA A 675 -19.02 -4.94 20.09
C ALA A 675 -19.32 -4.58 21.55
N ASP A 676 -20.16 -3.56 21.83
CA ASP A 676 -20.64 -3.26 23.19
C ASP A 676 -21.44 -4.42 23.82
N GLN A 677 -22.25 -5.15 23.05
CA GLN A 677 -23.01 -6.32 23.53
C GLN A 677 -22.08 -7.49 23.86
N ILE A 678 -21.04 -7.70 23.05
CA ILE A 678 -19.98 -8.69 23.32
C ILE A 678 -19.13 -8.27 24.55
N ASN A 679 -18.93 -6.96 24.76
CA ASN A 679 -18.15 -6.45 25.89
C ASN A 679 -18.95 -6.44 27.21
N SER A 680 -20.29 -6.34 27.15
CA SER A 680 -21.16 -6.60 28.30
C SER A 680 -21.22 -8.10 28.61
N LYS A 681 -20.99 -8.49 29.87
CA LYS A 681 -20.97 -9.90 30.29
C LYS A 681 -22.31 -10.60 29.98
N LEU A 682 -22.22 -11.92 29.77
CA LEU A 682 -23.26 -12.89 29.39
C LEU A 682 -24.67 -12.71 30.01
N GLN A 683 -24.77 -12.10 31.20
CA GLN A 683 -25.99 -11.99 32.00
C GLN A 683 -27.14 -11.18 31.35
N ASN A 684 -26.86 -10.35 30.35
CA ASN A 684 -27.87 -9.51 29.68
C ASN A 684 -28.48 -10.13 28.41
N LEU A 685 -28.03 -11.31 27.96
CA LEU A 685 -28.41 -11.89 26.65
C LEU A 685 -29.63 -12.84 26.72
N GLY A 686 -30.67 -12.44 27.46
CA GLY A 686 -31.92 -13.19 27.56
C GLY A 686 -32.74 -13.12 26.27
N GLY A 687 -32.52 -14.05 25.33
CA GLY A 687 -33.36 -14.17 24.14
C GLY A 687 -32.93 -15.15 23.04
N ILE A 688 -31.67 -15.58 22.97
CA ILE A 688 -31.22 -16.50 21.89
C ILE A 688 -31.45 -17.95 22.30
N CYS A 689 -32.48 -18.60 21.73
CA CYS A 689 -32.87 -19.97 22.05
C CYS A 689 -32.87 -20.84 20.78
N GLY A 690 -32.13 -21.95 20.81
CA GLY A 690 -31.94 -22.86 19.66
C GLY A 690 -30.45 -23.20 19.45
N ALA A 691 -30.17 -24.17 18.58
CA ALA A 691 -28.82 -24.69 18.35
C ALA A 691 -27.81 -23.62 17.87
N GLU A 692 -28.25 -22.67 17.04
CA GLU A 692 -27.45 -21.51 16.63
C GLU A 692 -27.05 -20.62 17.83
N GLY A 693 -27.95 -20.49 18.81
CA GLY A 693 -27.68 -19.79 20.07
C GLY A 693 -26.64 -20.50 20.93
N GLU A 694 -26.77 -21.82 21.09
CA GLU A 694 -25.77 -22.65 21.78
C GLU A 694 -24.39 -22.51 21.12
N GLN A 695 -24.34 -22.62 19.79
CA GLN A 695 -23.12 -22.41 19.01
C GLN A 695 -22.52 -21.01 19.22
N LEU A 696 -23.32 -19.94 19.16
CA LEU A 696 -22.88 -18.57 19.46
C LEU A 696 -22.30 -18.45 20.88
N THR A 697 -22.88 -19.10 21.90
CA THR A 697 -22.31 -19.09 23.26
C THR A 697 -20.95 -19.78 23.35
N THR A 698 -20.70 -20.87 22.61
CA THR A 698 -19.38 -21.53 22.61
C THR A 698 -18.28 -20.65 22.01
N TRP A 699 -18.57 -19.94 20.92
CA TRP A 699 -17.64 -18.98 20.31
C TRP A 699 -17.41 -17.74 21.20
N MET A 700 -18.43 -17.30 21.93
CA MET A 700 -18.32 -16.21 22.91
C MET A 700 -17.46 -16.59 24.12
N GLU A 701 -17.62 -17.80 24.67
CA GLU A 701 -16.77 -18.29 25.76
C GLU A 701 -15.31 -18.50 25.32
N LEU A 702 -15.08 -19.00 24.10
CA LEU A 702 -13.73 -19.10 23.52
C LEU A 702 -13.07 -17.72 23.38
N LEU A 703 -13.81 -16.71 22.91
CA LEU A 703 -13.36 -15.32 22.85
C LEU A 703 -13.04 -14.76 24.24
N PHE A 704 -13.92 -14.94 25.23
CA PHE A 704 -13.67 -14.45 26.59
C PHE A 704 -12.45 -15.10 27.26
N ARG A 705 -12.19 -16.39 27.02
CA ARG A 705 -10.97 -17.07 27.49
C ARG A 705 -9.72 -16.52 26.80
N SER A 706 -9.77 -16.32 25.48
CA SER A 706 -8.66 -15.75 24.70
C SER A 706 -8.33 -14.30 25.11
N GLU A 707 -9.34 -13.46 25.33
CA GLU A 707 -9.15 -12.11 25.86
C GLU A 707 -8.70 -12.08 27.32
N ARG A 708 -9.05 -13.10 28.14
CA ARG A 708 -8.51 -13.26 29.51
C ARG A 708 -7.02 -13.58 29.46
N GLU A 709 -6.61 -14.56 28.65
CA GLU A 709 -5.22 -14.96 28.45
C GLU A 709 -4.34 -13.77 27.98
N LEU A 710 -4.80 -12.97 27.03
CA LEU A 710 -4.09 -11.76 26.61
C LEU A 710 -3.99 -10.69 27.71
N ARG A 711 -5.02 -10.56 28.56
CA ARG A 711 -5.01 -9.64 29.71
C ARG A 711 -4.04 -10.11 30.80
N GLU A 712 -3.97 -11.41 31.08
CA GLU A 712 -2.97 -11.99 32.00
C GLU A 712 -1.54 -11.78 31.50
N ARG A 713 -1.30 -11.92 30.19
CA ARG A 713 0.01 -11.62 29.57
C ARG A 713 0.41 -10.15 29.71
N LEU A 714 -0.53 -9.24 29.46
CA LEU A 714 -0.33 -7.79 29.63
C LEU A 714 -0.03 -7.43 31.09
N VAL A 715 -0.88 -7.84 32.03
CA VAL A 715 -0.71 -7.54 33.47
C VAL A 715 0.57 -8.15 34.02
N GLY A 716 0.90 -9.39 33.66
CA GLY A 716 2.15 -10.02 34.07
C GLY A 716 3.39 -9.35 33.50
N PHE A 717 3.33 -8.83 32.27
CA PHE A 717 4.39 -8.01 31.70
C PHE A 717 4.54 -6.69 32.46
N SER A 718 3.45 -5.99 32.77
CA SER A 718 3.48 -4.73 33.54
C SER A 718 4.07 -4.90 34.93
N PHE A 719 3.65 -5.92 35.70
CA PHE A 719 4.22 -6.21 37.02
C PHE A 719 5.71 -6.61 36.94
N SER A 720 6.09 -7.41 35.94
CA SER A 720 7.49 -7.79 35.71
C SER A 720 8.38 -6.58 35.34
N ALA A 721 7.89 -5.69 34.47
CA ALA A 721 8.60 -4.47 34.09
C ALA A 721 8.75 -3.51 35.29
N PHE A 722 7.68 -3.27 36.05
CA PHE A 722 7.71 -2.41 37.24
C PHE A 722 8.69 -2.90 38.31
N LYS A 723 8.72 -4.21 38.57
CA LYS A 723 9.68 -4.85 39.50
C LYS A 723 11.13 -4.61 39.06
N ASN A 724 11.42 -4.70 37.77
CA ASN A 724 12.76 -4.42 37.24
C ASN A 724 13.14 -2.94 37.41
N VAL A 725 12.24 -2.00 37.13
CA VAL A 725 12.47 -0.55 37.33
C VAL A 725 12.82 -0.24 38.79
N ILE A 726 12.03 -0.74 39.75
CA ILE A 726 12.32 -0.58 41.18
C ILE A 726 13.69 -1.16 41.55
N SER A 727 14.03 -2.36 41.04
CA SER A 727 15.26 -3.06 41.40
C SER A 727 16.55 -2.35 40.95
N HIS A 728 16.46 -1.41 40.00
CA HIS A 728 17.60 -0.66 39.47
C HIS A 728 17.73 0.78 40.01
N SER A 729 16.84 1.20 40.91
CA SER A 729 16.93 2.50 41.62
C SER A 729 17.02 3.75 40.73
N ALA A 730 16.57 3.65 39.47
CA ALA A 730 16.71 4.71 38.48
C ALA A 730 15.47 5.60 38.46
N THR A 731 15.61 6.89 38.74
CA THR A 731 14.58 7.91 38.52
C THR A 731 14.46 8.26 37.03
N THR A 732 14.15 7.27 36.20
CA THR A 732 13.85 7.44 34.78
C THR A 732 12.42 7.96 34.60
N ALA A 733 12.26 9.28 34.67
CA ALA A 733 11.04 9.96 34.21
C ALA A 733 10.66 9.51 32.79
N SER A 734 9.36 9.55 32.46
CA SER A 734 8.84 8.97 31.22
C SER A 734 9.40 9.66 29.97
N ARG A 735 10.41 9.05 29.34
CA ARG A 735 11.04 9.54 28.11
C ARG A 735 10.11 9.31 26.92
N SER A 736 9.95 10.31 26.05
CA SER A 736 9.08 10.22 24.87
C SER A 736 9.44 9.02 23.98
N GLY A 737 8.43 8.37 23.42
CA GLY A 737 8.55 7.16 22.58
C GLY A 737 8.53 5.84 23.35
N TYR A 738 9.02 5.83 24.59
CA TYR A 738 9.22 4.61 25.37
C TYR A 738 8.03 4.27 26.27
N TRP A 739 7.85 2.96 26.48
CA TRP A 739 6.74 2.40 27.23
C TRP A 739 7.05 2.26 28.73
N TYR A 740 6.07 2.62 29.56
CA TYR A 740 6.12 2.51 31.02
C TYR A 740 4.81 1.84 31.53
N PRO A 741 4.87 1.05 32.61
CA PRO A 741 3.70 0.37 33.16
C PRO A 741 2.80 1.34 33.97
N ASP A 742 1.70 1.80 33.37
CA ASP A 742 0.66 2.60 34.04
C ASP A 742 -0.53 1.74 34.51
N GLY A 743 -1.19 2.18 35.59
CA GLY A 743 -2.46 1.60 36.08
C GLY A 743 -2.30 0.34 36.92
N LEU A 744 -1.17 0.17 37.59
CA LEU A 744 -0.81 -1.00 38.38
C LEU A 744 -1.86 -1.33 39.47
N ALA A 745 -2.30 -0.34 40.26
CA ALA A 745 -3.42 -0.48 41.20
C ALA A 745 -4.71 -1.06 40.58
N GLN A 746 -5.11 -0.61 39.38
CA GLN A 746 -6.27 -1.16 38.67
C GLN A 746 -6.03 -2.60 38.20
N MET A 747 -4.80 -2.95 37.83
CA MET A 747 -4.42 -4.32 37.50
C MET A 747 -4.41 -5.24 38.73
N GLU A 748 -4.00 -4.76 39.91
CA GLU A 748 -4.11 -5.52 41.17
C GLU A 748 -5.57 -5.79 41.54
N GLN A 749 -6.43 -4.78 41.43
CA GLN A 749 -7.88 -4.92 41.64
C GLN A 749 -8.49 -5.90 40.64
N TRP A 750 -8.02 -5.92 39.38
CA TRP A 750 -8.41 -6.92 38.39
C TRP A 750 -7.99 -8.35 38.79
N VAL A 751 -6.76 -8.56 39.26
CA VAL A 751 -6.29 -9.87 39.75
C VAL A 751 -7.09 -10.32 40.99
N ALA A 752 -7.41 -9.40 41.90
CA ALA A 752 -8.23 -9.69 43.08
C ALA A 752 -9.66 -10.14 42.71
N LEU A 753 -10.31 -9.46 41.76
CA LEU A 753 -11.66 -9.80 41.26
C LEU A 753 -11.70 -11.12 40.47
N ASN A 754 -10.57 -11.60 39.94
CA ASN A 754 -10.50 -12.80 39.10
C ASN A 754 -9.69 -13.95 39.76
N ARG A 755 -9.52 -13.92 41.09
CA ARG A 755 -8.58 -14.77 41.85
C ARG A 755 -8.73 -16.28 41.64
N GLU A 756 -9.94 -16.78 41.40
CA GLU A 756 -10.17 -18.22 41.14
C GLU A 756 -9.67 -18.66 39.74
N HIS A 757 -9.60 -17.73 38.79
CA HIS A 757 -9.31 -18.03 37.38
C HIS A 757 -7.88 -17.68 36.95
N VAL A 758 -7.28 -16.65 37.55
CA VAL A 758 -5.93 -16.18 37.22
C VAL A 758 -4.88 -17.21 37.66
N ARG A 759 -3.78 -17.35 36.89
CA ARG A 759 -2.69 -18.29 37.23
C ARG A 759 -1.91 -17.88 38.50
N ASN A 760 -1.25 -18.86 39.13
CA ASN A 760 -0.60 -18.65 40.43
C ASN A 760 0.66 -17.79 40.36
N GLU A 761 1.38 -17.81 39.23
CA GLU A 761 2.55 -16.96 38.98
C GLU A 761 2.15 -15.47 39.01
N LEU A 762 0.98 -15.14 38.44
CA LEU A 762 0.50 -13.77 38.41
C LEU A 762 -0.02 -13.29 39.77
N LYS A 763 -0.59 -14.20 40.59
CA LYS A 763 -0.94 -13.91 41.99
C LYS A 763 0.28 -13.58 42.83
N VAL A 764 1.40 -14.29 42.62
CA VAL A 764 2.66 -14.00 43.31
C VAL A 764 3.17 -12.62 42.90
N LEU A 765 3.26 -12.32 41.59
CA LEU A 765 3.69 -11.00 41.10
C LEU A 765 2.82 -9.86 41.66
N ALA A 766 1.49 -9.98 41.65
CA ALA A 766 0.60 -8.99 42.23
C ALA A 766 0.86 -8.78 43.74
N SER A 767 1.12 -9.86 44.49
CA SER A 767 1.43 -9.75 45.92
C SER A 767 2.81 -9.12 46.21
N GLU A 768 3.75 -9.18 45.26
CA GLU A 768 5.04 -8.49 45.37
C GLU A 768 4.90 -6.98 45.05
N VAL A 769 4.09 -6.61 44.05
CA VAL A 769 3.85 -5.20 43.67
C VAL A 769 3.08 -4.45 44.75
N GLY A 770 2.04 -5.05 45.33
CA GLY A 770 1.18 -4.40 46.34
C GLY A 770 1.86 -4.14 47.70
N LEU A 771 3.05 -4.72 47.92
CA LEU A 771 3.93 -4.36 49.05
C LEU A 771 4.69 -3.05 48.82
N HIS A 772 4.89 -2.66 47.55
CA HIS A 772 5.54 -1.42 47.14
C HIS A 772 4.52 -0.29 46.91
N GLU A 773 3.43 -0.53 46.17
CA GLU A 773 2.40 0.51 45.91
C GLU A 773 1.82 1.11 47.19
N ARG A 774 1.66 0.33 48.28
CA ARG A 774 1.13 0.83 49.57
C ARG A 774 1.96 1.93 50.26
N ARG A 775 3.08 2.35 49.69
CA ARG A 775 3.86 3.53 50.13
C ARG A 775 3.47 4.83 49.42
N GLU A 776 2.77 4.76 48.30
CA GLU A 776 2.27 5.90 47.53
C GLU A 776 0.73 5.80 47.46
N CYS A 777 0.02 6.84 47.90
CA CYS A 777 -1.41 6.68 48.21
C CYS A 777 -2.26 6.37 46.98
N ILE A 778 -3.01 5.24 47.03
CA ILE A 778 -4.04 4.89 46.06
C ILE A 778 -5.15 5.95 46.11
N ALA A 779 -5.06 6.96 45.24
CA ALA A 779 -6.16 7.87 44.99
C ALA A 779 -7.26 7.11 44.24
N ALA A 780 -8.51 7.25 44.70
CA ALA A 780 -9.67 6.77 43.94
C ALA A 780 -9.76 7.55 42.63
N GLU A 781 -10.01 6.85 41.52
CA GLU A 781 -10.19 7.47 40.21
C GLU A 781 -11.38 8.44 40.25
N GLN A 782 -11.25 9.60 39.62
CA GLN A 782 -12.28 10.66 39.62
C GLN A 782 -12.95 10.77 38.25
N CYS A 783 -14.23 11.12 38.25
CA CYS A 783 -14.99 11.35 37.03
C CYS A 783 -14.56 12.65 36.33
N SER A 784 -14.16 12.56 35.07
CA SER A 784 -13.79 13.71 34.22
C SER A 784 -14.90 14.75 34.01
N TYR A 785 -16.15 14.45 34.39
CA TYR A 785 -17.31 15.34 34.23
C TYR A 785 -17.85 15.92 35.55
N CYS A 786 -17.73 15.20 36.68
CA CYS A 786 -18.30 15.64 37.97
C CYS A 786 -17.38 15.42 39.19
N SER A 787 -16.12 15.02 38.98
CA SER A 787 -15.10 14.74 40.01
C SER A 787 -15.43 13.66 41.05
N ALA A 788 -16.65 13.12 41.04
CA ALA A 788 -17.07 12.02 41.91
C ALA A 788 -16.19 10.77 41.73
N PRO A 789 -15.97 9.97 42.78
CA PRO A 789 -15.17 8.76 42.72
C PRO A 789 -15.78 7.70 41.79
N VAL A 790 -14.89 6.91 41.17
CA VAL A 790 -15.19 5.85 40.21
C VAL A 790 -14.63 4.54 40.75
N PRO A 791 -15.45 3.64 41.34
CA PRO A 791 -14.99 2.33 41.77
C PRO A 791 -14.51 1.45 40.59
N TYR A 792 -13.73 0.43 40.93
CA TYR A 792 -13.21 -0.54 39.96
C TYR A 792 -14.07 -1.80 39.92
N GLU A 793 -15.07 -1.79 39.02
CA GLU A 793 -16.03 -2.89 38.82
C GLU A 793 -15.70 -3.75 37.58
N SER A 794 -15.02 -3.15 36.61
CA SER A 794 -14.80 -3.68 35.26
C SER A 794 -13.53 -3.07 34.65
N PRO A 795 -12.74 -3.83 33.86
CA PRO A 795 -11.56 -3.31 33.16
C PRO A 795 -11.90 -2.46 31.92
N GLU A 796 -13.17 -2.45 31.47
CA GLU A 796 -13.58 -1.82 30.20
C GLU A 796 -14.32 -0.49 30.40
N VAL A 797 -15.04 -0.36 31.51
CA VAL A 797 -15.97 0.74 31.82
C VAL A 797 -15.93 1.00 33.32
N GLY A 798 -15.91 2.28 33.72
CA GLY A 798 -16.24 2.71 35.08
C GLY A 798 -17.56 3.48 35.11
N PHE A 799 -18.26 3.44 36.23
CA PHE A 799 -19.39 4.33 36.53
C PHE A 799 -19.01 5.20 37.71
N CYS A 800 -19.23 6.52 37.64
CA CYS A 800 -19.03 7.37 38.81
C CYS A 800 -20.22 7.24 39.78
N GLN A 801 -19.97 7.41 41.07
CA GLN A 801 -21.01 7.38 42.11
C GLN A 801 -22.00 8.58 42.02
N GLY A 802 -21.73 9.55 41.15
CA GLY A 802 -22.52 10.78 41.01
C GLY A 802 -22.13 11.83 42.04
N ALA A 803 -22.66 13.04 41.90
CA ALA A 803 -22.61 14.03 42.97
C ALA A 803 -23.84 13.85 43.87
N GLU A 804 -23.65 13.97 45.19
CA GLU A 804 -24.74 13.97 46.17
C GLU A 804 -25.56 15.28 46.06
N CYS A 805 -26.52 15.29 45.14
CA CYS A 805 -27.58 16.29 45.08
C CYS A 805 -28.76 15.84 45.96
N ASN A 806 -29.45 16.79 46.60
CA ASN A 806 -30.57 16.55 47.54
C ASN A 806 -31.88 16.10 46.87
N SER A 807 -31.80 15.22 45.86
CA SER A 807 -32.91 14.60 45.14
C SER A 807 -32.42 13.28 44.53
N ASP A 808 -33.08 12.17 44.83
CA ASP A 808 -32.50 10.80 44.94
C ASP A 808 -31.97 10.11 43.66
N ILE A 809 -31.63 10.82 42.58
CA ILE A 809 -30.91 10.26 41.42
C ILE A 809 -29.78 11.19 40.97
N GLY A 810 -28.60 11.03 41.58
CA GLY A 810 -27.35 11.57 41.01
C GLY A 810 -27.03 10.87 39.70
N GLN A 811 -26.80 11.62 38.61
CA GLN A 811 -26.50 11.03 37.31
C GLN A 811 -25.11 10.37 37.30
N SER A 812 -25.07 9.06 37.06
CA SER A 812 -23.84 8.28 36.95
C SER A 812 -23.31 8.27 35.52
N HIS A 813 -22.16 8.90 35.31
CA HIS A 813 -21.49 8.94 34.01
C HIS A 813 -20.84 7.58 33.70
N ARG A 814 -21.15 7.01 32.52
CA ARG A 814 -20.43 5.87 31.92
C ARG A 814 -19.10 6.37 31.36
N LEU A 815 -17.98 5.91 31.92
CA LEU A 815 -16.63 6.30 31.53
C LEU A 815 -15.91 5.12 30.86
N PRO A 816 -15.32 5.27 29.66
CA PRO A 816 -14.48 4.23 29.08
C PRO A 816 -13.17 4.10 29.87
N ARG A 817 -12.70 2.85 30.06
CA ARG A 817 -11.37 2.56 30.60
C ARG A 817 -10.39 2.21 29.49
N CYS A 818 -9.12 2.48 29.72
CA CYS A 818 -8.05 2.21 28.77
C CYS A 818 -7.76 0.71 28.70
N ALA A 819 -7.82 0.12 27.50
CA ALA A 819 -7.53 -1.28 27.23
C ALA A 819 -6.10 -1.74 27.62
N VAL A 820 -5.19 -0.81 27.94
CA VAL A 820 -3.81 -1.07 28.34
C VAL A 820 -3.61 -0.88 29.84
N SER A 821 -3.94 0.29 30.42
CA SER A 821 -3.73 0.58 31.85
C SER A 821 -4.94 0.27 32.75
N MET A 822 -6.10 -0.09 32.18
CA MET A 822 -7.39 -0.26 32.87
C MET A 822 -7.92 0.98 33.61
N GLN A 823 -7.22 2.11 33.57
CA GLN A 823 -7.64 3.39 34.15
C GLN A 823 -8.74 4.07 33.34
N VAL A 824 -9.54 4.92 33.99
CA VAL A 824 -10.49 5.84 33.34
C VAL A 824 -9.76 6.71 32.30
N CYS A 825 -10.28 6.77 31.07
CA CYS A 825 -9.70 7.60 30.03
C CYS A 825 -9.98 9.11 30.26
N PRO A 826 -9.03 9.99 29.89
CA PRO A 826 -9.27 11.43 29.81
C PRO A 826 -10.28 11.79 28.69
N THR A 827 -10.71 13.05 28.68
CA THR A 827 -11.61 13.64 27.66
C THR A 827 -10.88 14.12 26.39
N THR A 828 -9.58 13.85 26.27
CA THR A 828 -8.74 14.13 25.08
C THR A 828 -8.99 13.10 23.96
N THR A 829 -8.33 13.24 22.81
CA THR A 829 -8.53 12.29 21.70
C THR A 829 -7.81 10.97 21.96
N LEU A 830 -8.57 9.89 21.88
CA LEU A 830 -8.14 8.54 22.26
C LEU A 830 -7.88 7.67 21.04
N TRP A 831 -6.95 6.72 21.18
CA TRP A 831 -6.83 5.61 20.24
C TRP A 831 -8.05 4.68 20.37
N PHE A 832 -8.55 4.19 19.25
CA PHE A 832 -9.75 3.35 19.16
C PHE A 832 -9.49 2.09 18.33
N CYS A 833 -10.04 0.95 18.76
CA CYS A 833 -9.97 -0.31 18.01
C CYS A 833 -11.29 -0.63 17.30
N ILE A 834 -11.33 -0.47 15.97
CA ILE A 834 -12.48 -0.75 15.10
C ILE A 834 -12.97 -2.22 15.15
N CYS A 835 -12.23 -3.14 15.78
CA CYS A 835 -12.58 -4.56 15.89
C CYS A 835 -13.27 -4.95 17.22
N CYS A 836 -13.04 -4.22 18.32
CA CYS A 836 -13.61 -4.53 19.63
C CYS A 836 -14.22 -3.32 20.35
N ASN A 837 -14.24 -2.15 19.70
CA ASN A 837 -14.71 -0.86 20.18
C ASN A 837 -14.09 -0.43 21.53
N ARG A 838 -12.88 -0.93 21.83
CA ARG A 838 -12.10 -0.53 23.00
C ARG A 838 -11.28 0.73 22.73
N TRP A 839 -11.08 1.48 23.80
CA TRP A 839 -10.32 2.72 23.83
C TRP A 839 -8.94 2.52 24.44
N ALA A 840 -7.96 3.30 24.01
CA ALA A 840 -6.63 3.33 24.60
C ALA A 840 -6.11 4.77 24.71
N TRP A 841 -5.80 5.19 25.94
CA TRP A 841 -5.03 6.41 26.19
C TRP A 841 -3.53 6.14 26.08
N ARG A 842 -3.07 5.03 26.66
CA ARG A 842 -1.68 4.55 26.55
C ARG A 842 -1.55 3.45 25.51
N LEU A 843 -0.40 3.40 24.86
CA LEU A 843 -0.05 2.35 23.89
C LEU A 843 0.48 1.10 24.58
N ALA A 844 0.35 -0.04 23.91
CA ALA A 844 0.80 -1.33 24.41
C ALA A 844 2.31 -1.53 24.14
N PRO A 845 3.03 -2.31 24.98
CA PRO A 845 4.45 -2.60 24.75
C PRO A 845 4.63 -3.59 23.59
N GLU A 846 5.61 -3.35 22.73
CA GLU A 846 5.88 -4.21 21.57
C GLU A 846 6.06 -5.71 21.90
N PRO A 847 6.76 -6.12 22.99
CA PRO A 847 6.86 -7.51 23.42
C PRO A 847 5.54 -8.25 23.66
N LEU A 848 4.41 -7.56 23.81
CA LEU A 848 3.10 -8.20 23.92
C LEU A 848 2.71 -8.94 22.63
N PHE A 849 3.14 -8.42 21.47
CA PHE A 849 2.75 -8.87 20.13
C PHE A 849 3.72 -9.90 19.54
N SER A 850 5.02 -9.80 19.87
CA SER A 850 6.09 -10.63 19.32
C SER A 850 6.41 -11.91 20.11
N ARG A 851 5.79 -12.12 21.28
CA ARG A 851 6.13 -13.24 22.19
C ARG A 851 5.81 -14.62 21.60
N SER A 852 6.85 -15.33 21.18
CA SER A 852 6.81 -16.73 20.75
C SER A 852 6.75 -17.69 21.94
N GLU A 853 5.60 -18.36 22.09
CA GLU A 853 5.34 -19.51 22.97
C GLU A 853 5.50 -19.29 24.49
N CYS A 854 4.97 -20.25 25.27
CA CYS A 854 4.70 -20.08 26.68
C CYS A 854 5.83 -20.58 27.60
N HIS A 855 6.84 -19.74 27.81
CA HIS A 855 7.49 -19.66 29.12
C HIS A 855 7.04 -18.40 29.85
N LEU A 856 6.31 -18.60 30.95
CA LEU A 856 5.95 -17.56 31.94
C LEU A 856 7.04 -17.42 33.01
N ASP A 857 8.29 -17.73 32.67
CA ASP A 857 9.47 -17.35 33.43
C ASP A 857 9.68 -15.84 33.35
N PHE A 858 8.86 -15.07 34.08
CA PHE A 858 9.10 -13.65 34.38
C PHE A 858 10.46 -13.40 35.09
N LYS A 859 11.17 -14.48 35.45
CA LYS A 859 12.54 -14.51 35.99
C LYS A 859 13.64 -14.60 34.92
N SER A 860 13.34 -15.07 33.69
CA SER A 860 14.37 -15.29 32.66
C SER A 860 14.55 -14.08 31.73
N SER A 861 13.48 -13.34 31.42
CA SER A 861 13.55 -12.06 30.70
C SER A 861 14.21 -10.94 31.50
N ALA A 862 14.39 -11.11 32.82
CA ALA A 862 15.04 -10.16 33.71
C ALA A 862 16.58 -10.25 33.73
N LYS A 863 17.20 -10.90 32.73
CA LYS A 863 18.68 -11.01 32.60
C LYS A 863 19.29 -10.19 31.45
N SER A 864 18.48 -9.67 30.53
CA SER A 864 18.93 -8.54 29.70
C SER A 864 18.92 -7.26 30.55
N SER A 865 19.81 -6.33 30.23
CA SER A 865 19.82 -4.96 30.76
C SER A 865 18.45 -4.27 30.57
N VAL A 866 18.27 -3.10 31.20
CA VAL A 866 17.08 -2.24 31.02
C VAL A 866 17.02 -1.78 29.56
N VAL A 867 16.39 -2.59 28.71
CA VAL A 867 16.04 -2.22 27.34
C VAL A 867 14.85 -1.27 27.43
N GLU A 868 15.04 -0.03 27.02
CA GLU A 868 13.95 0.92 26.84
C GLU A 868 12.92 0.32 25.86
N VAL A 869 11.72 -0.01 26.35
CA VAL A 869 10.73 -0.78 25.57
C VAL A 869 9.97 0.14 24.62
N SER A 870 9.91 -0.21 23.34
CA SER A 870 9.08 0.45 22.33
C SER A 870 7.59 0.26 22.61
N SER A 871 6.80 1.33 22.43
CA SER A 871 5.34 1.24 22.42
C SER A 871 4.80 1.13 20.99
N LYS A 872 3.71 0.37 20.79
CA LYS A 872 3.05 0.20 19.49
C LYS A 872 1.55 0.50 19.58
N PRO A 873 0.96 1.23 18.60
CA PRO A 873 -0.47 1.52 18.54
C PRO A 873 -1.25 0.35 17.94
N LEU A 874 -1.09 -0.83 18.53
CA LEU A 874 -1.85 -2.04 18.21
C LEU A 874 -2.78 -2.38 19.38
N CYS A 875 -3.99 -2.85 19.09
CA CYS A 875 -4.93 -3.25 20.14
C CYS A 875 -4.41 -4.49 20.89
N PRO A 876 -4.27 -4.47 22.23
CA PRO A 876 -3.73 -5.61 22.99
C PRO A 876 -4.59 -6.88 22.87
N PHE A 877 -5.87 -6.75 22.48
CA PHE A 877 -6.81 -7.87 22.32
C PHE A 877 -7.00 -8.36 20.89
N CYS A 878 -6.78 -7.50 19.89
CA CYS A 878 -7.06 -7.83 18.47
C CYS A 878 -5.84 -7.75 17.57
N GLY A 879 -4.71 -7.18 18.02
CA GLY A 879 -3.48 -6.96 17.25
C GLY A 879 -3.59 -6.00 16.05
N ILE A 880 -4.81 -5.67 15.62
CA ILE A 880 -5.12 -4.65 14.61
C ILE A 880 -4.65 -3.26 15.08
N LEU A 881 -4.18 -2.46 14.12
CA LEU A 881 -3.80 -1.05 14.28
C LEU A 881 -4.93 -0.24 14.92
N LEU A 882 -4.58 0.54 15.95
CA LEU A 882 -5.47 1.50 16.56
C LEU A 882 -5.56 2.75 15.67
N GLN A 883 -6.75 3.35 15.60
CA GLN A 883 -7.02 4.52 14.78
C GLN A 883 -7.69 5.60 15.62
N ARG A 884 -7.77 6.83 15.09
CA ARG A 884 -8.67 7.87 15.61
C ARG A 884 -10.11 7.47 15.27
N LEU A 885 -11.04 7.56 16.21
CA LEU A 885 -12.47 7.42 15.86
C LEU A 885 -12.93 8.68 15.13
N GLN A 886 -13.26 8.55 13.84
CA GLN A 886 -13.94 9.60 13.08
C GLN A 886 -15.45 9.55 13.35
N PRO A 887 -16.15 10.68 13.57
CA PRO A 887 -17.59 10.70 13.77
C PRO A 887 -18.38 10.37 12.50
N ASP A 888 -19.38 9.48 12.61
CA ASP A 888 -20.17 8.97 11.47
C ASP A 888 -20.85 10.06 10.62
N PHE A 889 -21.15 11.23 11.21
CA PHE A 889 -21.83 12.34 10.52
C PHE A 889 -20.89 13.21 9.65
N LEU A 890 -19.56 13.02 9.72
CA LEU A 890 -18.59 13.70 8.87
C LEU A 890 -18.21 12.90 7.61
N LEU A 891 -18.83 11.73 7.43
CA LEU A 891 -18.46 10.76 6.41
C LEU A 891 -19.16 10.96 5.04
N SER A 892 -20.12 11.89 4.94
CA SER A 892 -20.92 12.13 3.73
C SER A 892 -20.19 13.00 2.70
N ALA A 893 -19.20 12.42 2.00
CA ALA A 893 -18.52 13.05 0.87
C ALA A 893 -19.36 13.04 -0.44
N SER A 894 -20.62 13.45 -0.37
CA SER A 894 -21.42 13.79 -1.55
C SER A 894 -21.15 15.25 -1.95
N PRO A 895 -20.53 15.53 -3.11
CA PRO A 895 -20.58 16.86 -3.67
C PRO A 895 -22.03 17.21 -4.01
N VAL A 896 -22.42 18.46 -3.72
CA VAL A 896 -23.66 19.09 -4.22
C VAL A 896 -23.38 19.70 -5.59
#